data_AF-A0A959VTQ6-F1
#
_entry.id   AF-A0A959VTQ6-F1
#
_cell.length_a   1.000
_cell.length_b   1.000
_cell.length_c   1.000
_cell.angle_alpha   90.00
_cell.angle_beta   90.00
_cell.angle_gamma   90.00
#
_symmetry.space_group_name_H-M   'P 1'
#
loop_
_entity.id
_entity.type
_entity.pdbx_description
1 polymer ?
#
loop_
_entity_poly.entity_id
_entity_poly.type
_entity_poly.pdbx_seq_one_letter_code
_entity_poly.pdbx_strand_id
1 'polypeptide(L)'
;FVSVDLVGWFAAYDGVNAPYGIDATREKIADALKARGYDVGRESVIISSTHTHSAPSVVGIWGTLDPDYLKKVSEAAVAAATEAADQAQPSELWSGVGNIKSFIWQNGQGTNHPDGFEYDNALPILWARDPETGATNALYANVPNHPDQFKASDNNAMSADWPGYARRKLDDLNGGTAVLAAGTLGRQEPPGSVTAYSEVIPQGEIVANEIQRTMAKSTPITDGTIAASEQQMLTVADNDDLLTAIGLNLNDTGICLDVYEKCTIPRSKQEPYFGPGPDDDTKTIGTSVEAARIGDVAFATNPGEAFPEVNFAIRDGVSGPRQVNVIGQAGDMLGYYYQRADYTDQQFGSSDFEDYNVGPDLAQENADKALAGLAAIGFPTTPETVHAPFDSTVPDKPGVQWYPDRYESADPTFNILGSAAKSQDGTAPEPDTIDWDFGDGTTDTTDRGERFDHTFPGPGSYEVTATVTSNAKSRTWTDTITVDPVLVAKGALNSRSRDGAKLSVSTTGGQGKLVAARWTCQDGTEVNGLSVTCDSTGAGTAKVIAVDGAGNVAEDSVTVSKAPPKPVAKLKIVKAKLKPGKVRRGKSARLKVTLKNTGKATAISVKVCVRVKKGLKSRPACRNLGKLARGKSKTVGYTLKTGRKAGAKLKARIVASAKGVKSVKKTVTLRARR
;
A
#
# COMPACT_ATOMS: atom_id res chain seq x y z
N PHE A 1 12.32 4.31 -1.84
CA PHE A 1 11.64 5.56 -1.47
C PHE A 1 11.67 5.68 0.04
N VAL A 2 12.12 6.82 0.56
CA VAL A 2 12.07 7.18 1.98
C VAL A 2 11.33 8.51 2.06
N SER A 3 10.34 8.61 2.94
CA SER A 3 9.62 9.86 3.19
C SER A 3 9.79 10.24 4.65
N VAL A 4 10.11 11.50 4.91
CA VAL A 4 10.44 12.03 6.24
C VAL A 4 9.47 13.16 6.60
N ASP A 5 8.98 13.15 7.84
CA ASP A 5 8.13 14.22 8.35
C ASP A 5 8.95 15.45 8.74
N LEU A 6 9.16 16.33 7.75
CA LEU A 6 9.87 17.60 7.84
C LEU A 6 9.22 18.61 6.89
N VAL A 7 9.41 19.90 7.14
CA VAL A 7 9.08 20.96 6.17
C VAL A 7 9.98 20.86 4.93
N GLY A 8 11.24 20.48 5.08
CA GLY A 8 12.17 20.28 3.98
C GLY A 8 13.49 19.74 4.52
N TRP A 9 14.41 19.37 3.62
CA TRP A 9 15.74 18.88 3.98
C TRP A 9 16.72 19.17 2.85
N PHE A 10 17.84 19.84 3.15
CA PHE A 10 18.81 20.21 2.12
C PHE A 10 19.60 19.01 1.60
N ALA A 11 20.00 19.09 0.33
CA ALA A 11 20.92 18.14 -0.29
C ALA A 11 22.21 17.97 0.53
N ALA A 12 22.77 19.08 1.02
CA ALA A 12 24.00 19.09 1.81
C ALA A 12 24.07 20.24 2.83
N TYR A 13 24.89 20.03 3.87
CA TYR A 13 25.21 20.94 4.95
C TYR A 13 26.73 21.09 5.09
N ASP A 14 27.20 22.09 5.83
CA ASP A 14 28.64 22.29 6.12
C ASP A 14 29.05 21.78 7.52
N GLY A 15 30.36 21.71 7.75
CA GLY A 15 30.94 21.47 9.08
C GLY A 15 30.55 20.13 9.69
N VAL A 16 30.14 20.14 10.97
CA VAL A 16 29.72 18.92 11.70
C VAL A 16 28.44 18.30 11.15
N ASN A 17 27.64 19.09 10.41
CA ASN A 17 26.36 18.67 9.84
C ASN A 17 26.51 18.02 8.46
N ALA A 18 27.67 18.18 7.80
CA ALA A 18 27.92 17.70 6.44
C ALA A 18 27.56 16.22 6.17
N PRO A 19 27.78 15.27 7.10
CA PRO A 19 27.39 13.88 6.86
C PRO A 19 25.88 13.63 6.80
N TYR A 20 25.02 14.60 7.12
CA TYR A 20 23.59 14.39 7.39
C TYR A 20 22.66 15.11 6.40
N GLY A 21 23.16 15.59 5.26
CA GLY A 21 22.32 15.99 4.13
C GLY A 21 21.67 14.81 3.40
N ILE A 22 20.73 15.09 2.51
CA ILE A 22 20.06 14.06 1.69
C ILE A 22 21.09 13.26 0.88
N ASP A 23 22.03 13.91 0.20
CA ASP A 23 23.00 13.23 -0.68
C ASP A 23 23.86 12.20 0.07
N ALA A 24 24.41 12.62 1.21
CA ALA A 24 25.19 11.75 2.09
C ALA A 24 24.34 10.62 2.68
N THR A 25 23.06 10.89 2.99
CA THR A 25 22.14 9.88 3.50
C THR A 25 21.76 8.86 2.42
N ARG A 26 21.54 9.29 1.18
CA ARG A 26 21.30 8.39 0.03
C ARG A 26 22.48 7.45 -0.20
N GLU A 27 23.71 7.95 -0.11
CA GLU A 27 24.90 7.10 -0.20
C GLU A 27 24.98 6.09 0.96
N LYS A 28 24.74 6.52 2.22
CA LYS A 28 24.68 5.61 3.37
C LYS A 28 23.64 4.51 3.20
N ILE A 29 22.46 4.84 2.68
CA ILE A 29 21.42 3.86 2.37
C ILE A 29 21.91 2.90 1.27
N ALA A 30 22.44 3.43 0.17
CA ALA A 30 22.95 2.62 -0.92
C ALA A 30 24.03 1.64 -0.44
N ASP A 31 25.00 2.09 0.36
CA ASP A 31 26.02 1.24 0.97
C ASP A 31 25.43 0.16 1.89
N ALA A 32 24.42 0.51 2.69
CA ALA A 32 23.74 -0.45 3.56
C ALA A 32 22.93 -1.50 2.77
N LEU A 33 22.43 -1.15 1.58
CA LEU A 33 21.77 -2.07 0.65
C LEU A 33 22.79 -2.92 -0.13
N LYS A 34 23.91 -2.35 -0.59
CA LYS A 34 25.04 -3.09 -1.19
C LYS A 34 25.55 -4.17 -0.23
N ALA A 35 25.67 -3.85 1.06
CA ALA A 35 26.05 -4.82 2.10
C ALA A 35 25.05 -5.97 2.27
N ARG A 36 23.78 -5.80 1.84
CA ARG A 36 22.72 -6.83 1.81
C ARG A 36 22.63 -7.57 0.46
N GLY A 37 23.51 -7.26 -0.49
CA GLY A 37 23.57 -7.92 -1.79
C GLY A 37 22.73 -7.27 -2.89
N TYR A 38 22.23 -6.05 -2.68
CA TYR A 38 21.60 -5.26 -3.74
C TYR A 38 22.66 -4.54 -4.58
N ASP A 39 22.56 -4.60 -5.90
CA ASP A 39 23.43 -3.86 -6.82
C ASP A 39 22.81 -2.49 -7.12
N VAL A 40 23.03 -1.52 -6.23
CA VAL A 40 22.40 -0.18 -6.28
C VAL A 40 23.39 0.90 -5.86
N GLY A 41 23.37 2.06 -6.54
CA GLY A 41 24.02 3.29 -6.09
C GLY A 41 23.02 4.28 -5.47
N ARG A 42 23.50 5.47 -5.08
CA ARG A 42 22.66 6.51 -4.47
C ARG A 42 21.54 6.98 -5.39
N GLU A 43 21.73 6.92 -6.70
CA GLU A 43 20.72 7.23 -7.73
C GLU A 43 19.46 6.35 -7.60
N SER A 44 19.58 5.16 -7.00
CA SER A 44 18.45 4.26 -6.74
C SER A 44 17.68 4.57 -5.45
N VAL A 45 18.09 5.59 -4.68
CA VAL A 45 17.47 5.98 -3.42
C VAL A 45 16.84 7.36 -3.58
N ILE A 46 15.51 7.45 -3.54
CA ILE A 46 14.80 8.74 -3.48
C ILE A 46 14.37 9.00 -2.04
N ILE A 47 14.75 10.16 -1.52
CA ILE A 47 14.32 10.68 -0.22
C ILE A 47 13.50 11.94 -0.46
N SER A 48 12.31 12.01 0.13
CA SER A 48 11.44 13.19 0.13
C SER A 48 11.07 13.61 1.55
N SER A 49 10.70 14.88 1.71
CA SER A 49 9.99 15.34 2.90
C SER A 49 8.48 15.33 2.64
N THR A 50 7.66 15.10 3.68
CA THR A 50 6.20 15.26 3.55
C THR A 50 5.79 16.72 3.45
N HIS A 51 6.69 17.65 3.77
CA HIS A 51 6.46 19.09 3.86
C HIS A 51 5.58 19.51 5.05
N THR A 52 5.55 18.74 6.14
CA THR A 52 4.74 19.14 7.30
C THR A 52 5.32 20.39 7.97
N HIS A 53 4.45 21.37 8.23
CA HIS A 53 4.80 22.63 8.90
C HIS A 53 4.87 22.53 10.44
N SER A 54 4.73 21.31 10.98
CA SER A 54 4.65 21.05 12.42
C SER A 54 5.71 20.06 12.94
N ALA A 55 6.85 20.02 12.26
CA ALA A 55 8.06 19.31 12.67
C ALA A 55 9.19 20.30 13.03
N PRO A 56 10.21 19.89 13.83
CA PRO A 56 11.39 20.71 14.06
C PRO A 56 12.11 21.06 12.75
N SER A 57 12.50 22.33 12.58
CA SER A 57 13.17 22.79 11.36
C SER A 57 14.58 22.20 11.22
N VAL A 58 14.90 21.77 10.00
CA VAL A 58 16.27 21.44 9.57
C VAL A 58 16.76 22.32 8.41
N VAL A 59 15.94 23.27 7.96
CA VAL A 59 16.22 24.12 6.78
C VAL A 59 16.52 25.58 7.13
N GLY A 60 16.48 25.94 8.41
CA GLY A 60 16.65 27.33 8.84
C GLY A 60 15.37 28.14 8.65
N ILE A 61 15.52 29.46 8.43
CA ILE A 61 14.47 30.45 8.17
C ILE A 61 13.52 30.68 9.36
N TRP A 62 12.76 29.65 9.74
CA TRP A 62 11.74 29.69 10.80
C TRP A 62 12.26 29.20 12.16
N GLY A 63 13.55 28.90 12.24
CA GLY A 63 14.22 28.46 13.46
C GLY A 63 15.66 28.03 13.20
N THR A 64 16.45 27.92 14.27
CA THR A 64 17.81 27.38 14.19
C THR A 64 17.79 25.85 14.04
N LEU A 65 18.83 25.31 13.42
CA LEU A 65 19.08 23.89 13.27
C LEU A 65 19.56 23.27 14.59
N ASP A 66 19.00 22.12 14.95
CA ASP A 66 19.56 21.22 15.97
C ASP A 66 20.38 20.09 15.28
N PRO A 67 21.72 20.06 15.44
CA PRO A 67 22.60 19.03 14.86
C PRO A 67 22.26 17.60 15.29
N ASP A 68 21.85 17.41 16.55
CA ASP A 68 21.51 16.08 17.06
C ASP A 68 20.19 15.59 16.45
N TYR A 69 19.24 16.50 16.23
CA TYR A 69 18.01 16.19 15.51
C TYR A 69 18.27 15.85 14.04
N LEU A 70 19.08 16.63 13.33
CA LEU A 70 19.45 16.34 11.93
C LEU A 70 20.18 14.99 11.79
N LYS A 71 21.12 14.71 12.70
CA LYS A 71 21.77 13.40 12.79
C LYS A 71 20.75 12.28 12.99
N LYS A 72 19.80 12.46 13.91
CA LYS A 72 18.72 11.50 14.17
C LYS A 72 17.85 11.28 12.94
N VAL A 73 17.52 12.32 12.17
CA VAL A 73 16.77 12.22 10.92
C VAL A 73 17.51 11.33 9.91
N SER A 74 18.79 11.63 9.64
CA SER A 74 19.62 10.85 8.72
C SER A 74 19.74 9.38 9.16
N GLU A 75 19.99 9.13 10.44
CA GLU A 75 20.11 7.78 10.99
C GLU A 75 18.79 7.01 10.94
N ALA A 76 17.65 7.67 11.20
CA ALA A 76 16.32 7.06 11.09
C ALA A 76 15.96 6.73 9.64
N ALA A 77 16.32 7.59 8.68
CA ALA A 77 16.12 7.32 7.26
C ALA A 77 16.91 6.08 6.80
N VAL A 78 18.17 5.95 7.24
CA VAL A 78 19.00 4.75 6.99
C VAL A 78 18.35 3.53 7.64
N ALA A 79 17.94 3.63 8.90
CA ALA A 79 17.31 2.53 9.63
C ALA A 79 16.04 2.03 8.93
N ALA A 80 15.13 2.94 8.55
CA ALA A 80 13.89 2.60 7.86
C ALA A 80 14.14 1.87 6.53
N ALA A 81 15.09 2.36 5.72
CA ALA A 81 15.45 1.71 4.47
C ALA A 81 16.05 0.30 4.69
N THR A 82 16.88 0.14 5.72
CA THR A 82 17.46 -1.16 6.05
C THR A 82 16.46 -2.15 6.62
N GLU A 83 15.50 -1.69 7.43
CA GLU A 83 14.41 -2.51 7.94
C GLU A 83 13.50 -3.00 6.80
N ALA A 84 13.16 -2.11 5.86
CA ALA A 84 12.39 -2.47 4.67
C ALA A 84 13.13 -3.53 3.82
N ALA A 85 14.46 -3.43 3.69
CA ALA A 85 15.27 -4.43 2.98
C ALA A 85 15.32 -5.77 3.73
N ASP A 86 15.42 -5.75 5.06
CA ASP A 86 15.45 -6.97 5.89
C ASP A 86 14.09 -7.71 5.90
N GLN A 87 13.00 -6.98 5.63
CA GLN A 87 11.64 -7.52 5.49
C GLN A 87 11.21 -7.76 4.03
N ALA A 88 12.14 -7.66 3.07
CA ALA A 88 11.84 -7.85 1.66
C ALA A 88 11.25 -9.25 1.39
N GLN A 89 10.14 -9.29 0.65
CA GLN A 89 9.42 -10.52 0.35
C GLN A 89 8.82 -10.50 -1.07
N PRO A 90 8.58 -11.68 -1.68
CA PRO A 90 7.98 -11.76 -3.01
C PRO A 90 6.66 -10.99 -3.06
N SER A 91 6.54 -10.07 -4.02
CA SER A 91 5.34 -9.24 -4.19
C SER A 91 5.02 -9.08 -5.68
N GLU A 92 3.74 -9.00 -6.01
CA GLU A 92 3.28 -8.41 -7.26
C GLU A 92 3.09 -6.89 -7.06
N LEU A 93 3.46 -6.08 -8.06
CA LEU A 93 3.30 -4.64 -8.01
C LEU A 93 2.10 -4.21 -8.84
N TRP A 94 1.33 -3.26 -8.32
CA TRP A 94 0.14 -2.69 -8.95
C TRP A 94 0.24 -1.18 -8.94
N SER A 95 -0.27 -0.53 -9.97
CA SER A 95 -0.19 0.93 -10.14
C SER A 95 -1.51 1.50 -10.62
N GLY A 96 -1.77 2.75 -10.24
CA GLY A 96 -2.93 3.51 -10.68
C GLY A 96 -2.75 4.99 -10.37
N VAL A 97 -3.52 5.84 -11.06
CA VAL A 97 -3.56 7.28 -10.83
C VAL A 97 -4.97 7.66 -10.39
N GLY A 98 -5.07 8.10 -9.14
CA GLY A 98 -6.27 8.68 -8.55
C GLY A 98 -6.44 10.15 -8.94
N ASN A 99 -7.55 10.72 -8.50
CA ASN A 99 -7.84 12.15 -8.65
C ASN A 99 -8.21 12.70 -7.28
N ILE A 100 -7.40 13.63 -6.77
CA ILE A 100 -7.52 14.21 -5.43
C ILE A 100 -8.08 15.64 -5.45
N LYS A 101 -8.78 16.03 -6.53
CA LYS A 101 -9.35 17.38 -6.72
C LYS A 101 -10.06 17.91 -5.49
N SER A 102 -10.82 17.07 -4.80
CA SER A 102 -11.60 17.39 -3.60
C SER A 102 -10.81 17.88 -2.42
N PHE A 103 -9.53 17.55 -2.42
CA PHE A 103 -8.62 17.96 -1.39
C PHE A 103 -7.82 19.19 -1.80
N ILE A 104 -7.89 19.65 -3.05
CA ILE A 104 -7.14 20.83 -3.52
C ILE A 104 -8.09 22.02 -3.56
N TRP A 105 -7.80 23.00 -2.71
CA TRP A 105 -8.57 24.21 -2.62
C TRP A 105 -8.15 25.20 -3.72
N GLN A 106 -9.10 25.57 -4.56
CA GLN A 106 -8.89 26.37 -5.78
C GLN A 106 -9.57 27.72 -5.66
N ASN A 107 -10.77 27.76 -5.06
CA ASN A 107 -11.68 28.89 -5.16
C ASN A 107 -12.36 29.23 -3.83
N GLY A 108 -11.74 28.92 -2.70
CA GLY A 108 -12.24 29.28 -1.38
C GLY A 108 -11.31 30.23 -0.63
N GLN A 109 -11.76 30.71 0.52
CA GLN A 109 -11.02 31.64 1.37
C GLN A 109 -9.68 31.02 1.81
N GLY A 110 -8.67 31.89 2.03
CA GLY A 110 -7.49 31.55 2.83
C GLY A 110 -6.41 30.76 2.10
N THR A 111 -6.42 30.74 0.76
CA THR A 111 -5.41 30.01 -0.01
C THR A 111 -4.58 30.90 -0.89
N ASN A 112 -3.32 30.50 -1.04
CA ASN A 112 -2.38 31.10 -1.96
C ASN A 112 -2.56 30.55 -3.40
N HIS A 113 -3.72 29.96 -3.72
CA HIS A 113 -4.09 29.56 -5.07
C HIS A 113 -4.84 30.70 -5.78
N PRO A 114 -4.19 31.46 -6.68
CA PRO A 114 -4.91 32.35 -7.57
C PRO A 114 -5.80 31.54 -8.50
N ASP A 115 -7.08 31.92 -8.57
CA ASP A 115 -8.03 31.39 -9.55
C ASP A 115 -7.54 31.58 -10.99
N GLY A 116 -8.08 30.80 -11.92
CA GLY A 116 -7.79 30.88 -13.36
C GLY A 116 -6.55 30.11 -13.81
N PHE A 117 -5.86 29.40 -12.91
CA PHE A 117 -4.73 28.55 -13.27
C PHE A 117 -5.03 27.07 -13.04
N GLU A 118 -4.41 26.19 -13.84
CA GLU A 118 -4.59 24.74 -13.70
C GLU A 118 -3.98 24.20 -12.41
N TYR A 119 -4.50 23.09 -11.90
CA TYR A 119 -4.03 22.40 -10.70
C TYR A 119 -3.70 20.94 -11.01
N ASP A 120 -2.74 20.37 -10.29
CA ASP A 120 -2.34 18.99 -10.39
C ASP A 120 -3.08 18.13 -9.36
N ASN A 121 -4.12 17.44 -9.83
CA ASN A 121 -4.92 16.51 -9.04
C ASN A 121 -4.47 15.04 -9.18
N ALA A 122 -3.35 14.75 -9.86
CA ALA A 122 -2.91 13.38 -10.05
C ALA A 122 -2.40 12.78 -8.74
N LEU A 123 -3.06 11.70 -8.27
CA LEU A 123 -2.68 10.94 -7.07
C LEU A 123 -2.14 9.56 -7.47
N PRO A 124 -0.89 9.48 -7.95
CA PRO A 124 -0.35 8.22 -8.42
C PRO A 124 0.10 7.35 -7.23
N ILE A 125 -0.18 6.05 -7.31
CA ILE A 125 0.15 5.05 -6.28
C ILE A 125 1.00 3.92 -6.86
N LEU A 126 1.74 3.24 -5.98
CA LEU A 126 2.38 1.95 -6.22
C LEU A 126 2.04 1.02 -5.04
N TRP A 127 1.45 -0.13 -5.34
CA TRP A 127 0.91 -1.06 -4.36
C TRP A 127 1.56 -2.43 -4.50
N ALA A 128 2.27 -2.87 -3.46
CA ALA A 128 2.90 -4.19 -3.40
C ALA A 128 2.02 -5.18 -2.66
N ARG A 129 1.73 -6.32 -3.29
CA ARG A 129 0.83 -7.34 -2.76
C ARG A 129 1.48 -8.71 -2.70
N ASP A 130 1.14 -9.48 -1.69
CA ASP A 130 1.48 -10.89 -1.63
C ASP A 130 0.77 -11.64 -2.78
N PRO A 131 1.50 -12.35 -3.65
CA PRO A 131 0.94 -12.96 -4.86
C PRO A 131 0.04 -14.18 -4.57
N GLU A 132 0.10 -14.77 -3.38
CA GLU A 132 -0.72 -15.94 -3.03
C GLU A 132 -2.04 -15.53 -2.36
N THR A 133 -1.99 -14.53 -1.48
CA THR A 133 -3.07 -14.13 -0.60
C THR A 133 -3.75 -12.83 -1.02
N GLY A 134 -3.04 -12.01 -1.79
CA GLY A 134 -3.45 -10.66 -2.16
C GLY A 134 -3.35 -9.64 -1.02
N ALA A 135 -2.68 -9.97 0.08
CA ALA A 135 -2.45 -9.06 1.21
C ALA A 135 -1.56 -7.89 0.80
N THR A 136 -1.79 -6.71 1.36
CA THR A 136 -0.90 -5.56 1.17
C THR A 136 0.39 -5.78 1.94
N ASN A 137 1.52 -5.74 1.24
CA ASN A 137 2.85 -5.75 1.83
C ASN A 137 3.36 -4.32 2.04
N ALA A 138 3.15 -3.45 1.05
CA ALA A 138 3.48 -2.03 1.13
C ALA A 138 2.63 -1.21 0.16
N LEU A 139 2.47 0.08 0.47
CA LEU A 139 1.79 1.05 -0.36
C LEU A 139 2.62 2.33 -0.41
N TYR A 140 2.81 2.87 -1.60
CA TYR A 140 3.39 4.19 -1.81
C TYR A 140 2.37 5.06 -2.53
N ALA A 141 2.20 6.31 -2.09
CA ALA A 141 1.41 7.29 -2.82
C ALA A 141 2.08 8.66 -2.81
N ASN A 142 1.93 9.37 -3.92
CA ASN A 142 2.41 10.73 -4.10
C ASN A 142 1.21 11.67 -4.06
N VAL A 143 1.09 12.50 -3.01
CA VAL A 143 -0.10 13.29 -2.74
C VAL A 143 0.18 14.77 -3.05
N PRO A 144 -0.44 15.36 -4.09
CA PRO A 144 -0.16 16.73 -4.49
C PRO A 144 -0.97 17.74 -3.64
N ASN A 145 -0.54 17.98 -2.40
CA ASN A 145 -1.05 19.09 -1.59
C ASN A 145 -0.15 19.40 -0.38
N HIS A 146 -0.20 20.63 0.14
CA HIS A 146 0.48 21.04 1.37
C HIS A 146 -0.08 20.35 2.63
N PRO A 147 0.79 20.00 3.60
CA PRO A 147 0.42 19.62 4.96
C PRO A 147 0.71 20.73 5.98
N ASP A 148 -0.14 21.74 5.96
CA ASP A 148 -0.03 22.99 6.71
C ASP A 148 -1.22 23.25 7.67
N GLN A 149 -2.15 22.28 7.80
CA GLN A 149 -3.37 22.47 8.58
C GLN A 149 -3.10 22.53 10.09
N PHE A 150 -2.21 21.70 10.62
CA PHE A 150 -1.88 21.71 12.04
C PHE A 150 -0.82 22.76 12.32
N LYS A 151 -1.11 23.71 13.21
CA LYS A 151 -0.13 24.74 13.60
C LYS A 151 0.47 24.45 14.97
N ALA A 152 1.75 24.04 14.99
CA ALA A 152 2.45 23.68 16.22
C ALA A 152 2.46 24.81 17.28
N SER A 153 2.57 26.08 16.87
CA SER A 153 2.57 27.22 17.80
C SER A 153 1.25 27.40 18.55
N ASP A 154 0.13 27.07 17.90
CA ASP A 154 -1.21 27.24 18.48
C ASP A 154 -1.56 26.07 19.42
N ASN A 155 -0.96 24.90 19.19
CA ASN A 155 -1.27 23.65 19.88
C ASN A 155 -0.18 23.19 20.86
N ASN A 156 1.01 23.79 20.84
CA ASN A 156 2.18 23.40 21.62
C ASN A 156 2.55 21.90 21.49
N ALA A 157 2.46 21.37 20.26
CA ALA A 157 2.73 19.98 19.94
C ALA A 157 3.31 19.85 18.51
N MET A 158 4.08 18.80 18.27
CA MET A 158 4.49 18.41 16.91
C MET A 158 3.42 17.52 16.29
N SER A 159 3.31 17.58 14.96
CA SER A 159 2.40 16.74 14.20
C SER A 159 3.03 16.40 12.84
N ALA A 160 2.69 15.23 12.33
CA ALA A 160 2.97 14.83 10.95
C ALA A 160 1.81 15.20 10.01
N ASP A 161 0.89 16.04 10.47
CA ASP A 161 -0.30 16.54 9.78
C ASP A 161 -1.19 15.42 9.17
N TRP A 162 -2.00 15.75 8.17
CA TRP A 162 -2.83 14.80 7.45
C TRP A 162 -2.03 13.65 6.80
N PRO A 163 -0.76 13.79 6.35
CA PRO A 163 0.01 12.64 5.86
C PRO A 163 0.22 11.59 6.96
N GLY A 164 0.47 12.05 8.19
CA GLY A 164 0.59 11.20 9.36
C GLY A 164 -0.71 10.45 9.67
N TYR A 165 -1.85 11.15 9.61
CA TYR A 165 -3.17 10.52 9.79
C TYR A 165 -3.44 9.49 8.70
N ALA A 166 -3.32 9.88 7.42
CA ALA A 166 -3.65 9.05 6.28
C ALA A 166 -2.81 7.76 6.22
N ARG A 167 -1.50 7.82 6.51
CA ARG A 167 -0.64 6.61 6.61
C ARG A 167 -1.15 5.63 7.65
N ARG A 168 -1.44 6.09 8.87
CA ARG A 168 -1.97 5.22 9.93
C ARG A 168 -3.32 4.62 9.55
N LYS A 169 -4.22 5.41 8.95
CA LYS A 169 -5.51 4.93 8.47
C LYS A 169 -5.34 3.85 7.40
N LEU A 170 -4.44 4.04 6.44
CA LEU A 170 -4.15 3.05 5.40
C LEU A 170 -3.52 1.78 5.98
N ASP A 171 -2.58 1.90 6.92
CA ASP A 171 -2.00 0.77 7.65
C ASP A 171 -3.09 0.00 8.42
N ASP A 172 -4.04 0.71 9.05
CA ASP A 172 -5.16 0.14 9.81
C ASP A 172 -6.27 -0.47 8.94
N LEU A 173 -6.40 -0.07 7.68
CA LEU A 173 -7.34 -0.70 6.74
C LEU A 173 -6.69 -1.88 6.01
N ASN A 174 -5.47 -1.69 5.52
CA ASN A 174 -4.88 -2.57 4.51
C ASN A 174 -3.83 -3.52 5.07
N GLY A 175 -3.22 -3.17 6.20
CA GLY A 175 -1.98 -3.81 6.66
C GLY A 175 -0.80 -3.40 5.78
N GLY A 176 0.36 -4.00 6.02
CA GLY A 176 1.61 -3.56 5.39
C GLY A 176 2.03 -2.18 5.91
N THR A 177 2.88 -1.49 5.14
CA THR A 177 3.35 -0.14 5.46
C THR A 177 3.01 0.83 4.34
N ALA A 178 2.30 1.90 4.67
CA ALA A 178 2.00 3.02 3.79
C ALA A 178 3.07 4.11 3.88
N VAL A 179 3.59 4.53 2.73
CA VAL A 179 4.53 5.64 2.55
C VAL A 179 3.85 6.70 1.71
N LEU A 180 3.69 7.90 2.28
CA LEU A 180 3.18 9.07 1.56
C LEU A 180 4.32 10.03 1.30
N ALA A 181 4.46 10.47 0.06
CA ALA A 181 5.37 11.53 -0.36
C ALA A 181 4.57 12.73 -0.85
N ALA A 182 5.20 13.91 -0.79
CA ALA A 182 4.65 15.12 -1.38
C ALA A 182 4.68 15.02 -2.91
N GLY A 183 3.56 15.33 -3.55
CA GLY A 183 3.48 15.59 -4.98
C GLY A 183 3.71 17.08 -5.26
N THR A 184 2.85 17.68 -6.09
CA THR A 184 2.81 19.14 -6.28
C THR A 184 2.42 19.85 -5.00
N LEU A 185 3.21 20.82 -4.60
CA LEU A 185 2.97 21.66 -3.42
C LEU A 185 2.65 23.08 -3.85
N GLY A 186 3.52 23.68 -4.68
CA GLY A 186 3.36 25.05 -5.13
C GLY A 186 1.95 25.32 -5.65
N ARG A 187 1.34 26.39 -5.15
CA ARG A 187 -0.03 26.79 -5.51
C ARG A 187 -1.12 25.73 -5.17
N GLN A 188 -0.89 24.79 -4.27
CA GLN A 188 -1.92 23.81 -3.87
C GLN A 188 -2.03 23.73 -2.35
N GLU A 189 -3.18 24.14 -1.83
CA GLU A 189 -3.47 24.11 -0.39
C GLU A 189 -4.63 23.15 -0.08
N PRO A 190 -4.64 22.54 1.11
CA PRO A 190 -5.76 21.72 1.54
C PRO A 190 -6.93 22.61 1.98
N PRO A 191 -8.16 22.06 2.00
CA PRO A 191 -9.31 22.80 2.45
C PRO A 191 -9.35 22.89 3.99
N GLY A 192 -9.71 24.04 4.54
CA GLY A 192 -9.88 24.23 5.98
C GLY A 192 -9.18 25.49 6.51
N SER A 193 -9.59 25.94 7.70
CA SER A 193 -8.99 27.12 8.36
C SER A 193 -8.76 26.92 9.87
N VAL A 194 -9.16 25.77 10.40
CA VAL A 194 -9.05 25.43 11.82
C VAL A 194 -7.69 24.78 12.07
N THR A 195 -6.78 25.49 12.73
CA THR A 195 -5.38 25.07 12.90
C THR A 195 -5.13 23.89 13.86
N ALA A 196 -6.17 23.12 14.17
CA ALA A 196 -6.19 22.06 15.17
C ALA A 196 -6.33 20.66 14.54
N TYR A 197 -5.98 19.64 15.32
CA TYR A 197 -6.00 18.25 14.86
C TYR A 197 -7.42 17.75 14.48
N SER A 198 -8.48 18.43 14.95
CA SER A 198 -9.85 18.14 14.53
C SER A 198 -10.09 18.33 13.04
N GLU A 199 -9.33 19.21 12.38
CA GLU A 199 -9.43 19.47 10.94
C GLU A 199 -8.47 18.59 10.12
N VAL A 200 -7.34 18.19 10.71
CA VAL A 200 -6.42 17.20 10.14
C VAL A 200 -7.08 15.85 9.88
N ILE A 201 -8.03 15.45 10.74
CA ILE A 201 -8.75 14.16 10.63
C ILE A 201 -9.55 14.07 9.31
N PRO A 202 -10.52 14.96 9.03
CA PRO A 202 -11.29 14.88 7.78
C PRO A 202 -10.41 15.03 6.54
N GLN A 203 -9.37 15.87 6.56
CA GLN A 203 -8.39 15.96 5.48
C GLN A 203 -7.69 14.62 5.22
N GLY A 204 -7.17 13.97 6.27
CA GLY A 204 -6.50 12.69 6.16
C GLY A 204 -7.43 11.54 5.76
N GLU A 205 -8.70 11.55 6.16
CA GLU A 205 -9.71 10.58 5.72
C GLU A 205 -9.98 10.70 4.21
N ILE A 206 -10.08 11.92 3.66
CA ILE A 206 -10.26 12.15 2.22
C ILE A 206 -9.10 11.54 1.43
N VAL A 207 -7.86 11.83 1.85
CA VAL A 207 -6.65 11.29 1.21
C VAL A 207 -6.62 9.76 1.29
N ALA A 208 -6.88 9.18 2.46
CA ALA A 208 -6.91 7.73 2.62
C ALA A 208 -7.98 7.08 1.73
N ASN A 209 -9.17 7.67 1.64
CA ASN A 209 -10.26 7.15 0.82
C ASN A 209 -9.98 7.24 -0.69
N GLU A 210 -9.39 8.33 -1.17
CA GLU A 210 -9.00 8.41 -2.59
C GLU A 210 -7.88 7.42 -2.94
N ILE A 211 -6.95 7.16 -2.02
CA ILE A 211 -5.93 6.12 -2.19
C ILE A 211 -6.59 4.75 -2.27
N GLN A 212 -7.55 4.41 -1.40
CA GLN A 212 -8.31 3.16 -1.47
C GLN A 212 -9.05 3.01 -2.80
N ARG A 213 -9.69 4.08 -3.29
CA ARG A 213 -10.40 4.09 -4.57
C ARG A 213 -9.45 3.83 -5.73
N THR A 214 -8.24 4.37 -5.62
CA THR A 214 -7.18 4.17 -6.61
C THR A 214 -6.66 2.73 -6.56
N MET A 215 -6.48 2.13 -5.37
CA MET A 215 -6.13 0.72 -5.21
C MET A 215 -7.14 -0.19 -5.89
N ALA A 216 -8.45 0.07 -5.71
CA ALA A 216 -9.52 -0.69 -6.36
C ALA A 216 -9.52 -0.60 -7.90
N LYS A 217 -8.91 0.45 -8.47
CA LYS A 217 -8.79 0.68 -9.93
C LYS A 217 -7.41 0.34 -10.48
N SER A 218 -6.44 0.02 -9.61
CA SER A 218 -5.07 -0.27 -9.99
C SER A 218 -4.94 -1.50 -10.90
N THR A 219 -3.84 -1.56 -11.64
CA THR A 219 -3.52 -2.65 -12.58
C THR A 219 -2.11 -3.20 -12.32
N PRO A 220 -1.87 -4.51 -12.54
CA PRO A 220 -0.58 -5.12 -12.26
C PRO A 220 0.51 -4.60 -13.20
N ILE A 221 1.70 -4.37 -12.67
CA ILE A 221 2.93 -4.12 -13.43
C ILE A 221 3.51 -5.48 -13.82
N THR A 222 3.70 -5.69 -15.13
CA THR A 222 4.17 -6.97 -15.68
C THR A 222 5.56 -6.89 -16.33
N ASP A 223 6.05 -5.67 -16.57
CA ASP A 223 7.43 -5.42 -16.97
C ASP A 223 8.34 -5.42 -15.73
N GLY A 224 9.36 -6.27 -15.74
CA GLY A 224 10.33 -6.40 -14.64
C GLY A 224 11.53 -5.44 -14.72
N THR A 225 11.54 -4.52 -15.69
CA THR A 225 12.64 -3.56 -15.87
C THR A 225 12.69 -2.60 -14.68
N ILE A 226 13.85 -2.52 -14.03
CA ILE A 226 14.14 -1.53 -12.98
C ILE A 226 15.39 -0.77 -13.40
N ALA A 227 15.34 0.55 -13.30
CA ALA A 227 16.48 1.42 -13.56
C ALA A 227 16.33 2.71 -12.76
N ALA A 228 17.45 3.36 -12.48
CA ALA A 228 17.47 4.66 -11.83
C ALA A 228 18.60 5.51 -12.44
N SER A 229 18.43 6.82 -12.37
CA SER A 229 19.46 7.79 -12.78
C SER A 229 19.39 9.03 -11.92
N GLU A 230 20.47 9.80 -11.97
CA GLU A 230 20.61 11.07 -11.31
C GLU A 230 21.22 12.06 -12.31
N GLN A 231 20.62 13.24 -12.42
CA GLN A 231 21.12 14.34 -13.22
C GLN A 231 21.55 15.48 -12.30
N GLN A 232 22.73 16.03 -12.54
CA GLN A 232 23.16 17.25 -11.85
C GLN A 232 22.42 18.45 -12.43
N MET A 233 21.86 19.27 -11.56
CA MET A 233 21.18 20.52 -11.89
C MET A 233 21.95 21.68 -11.27
N LEU A 234 22.17 22.73 -12.05
CA LEU A 234 22.70 24.02 -11.59
C LEU A 234 21.72 25.09 -12.06
N THR A 235 21.25 25.92 -11.14
CA THR A 235 20.42 27.09 -11.48
C THR A 235 21.09 28.37 -11.01
N VAL A 236 20.92 29.44 -11.77
CA VAL A 236 21.34 30.78 -11.33
C VAL A 236 20.37 31.23 -10.23
N ALA A 237 20.94 31.73 -9.13
CA ALA A 237 20.17 32.26 -8.02
C ALA A 237 20.22 33.79 -8.03
N ASP A 238 19.04 34.41 -7.91
CA ASP A 238 18.86 35.87 -7.96
C ASP A 238 18.18 36.45 -6.72
N ASN A 239 17.89 35.62 -5.72
CA ASN A 239 17.29 36.05 -4.47
C ASN A 239 18.37 36.44 -3.44
N ASP A 240 18.67 37.75 -3.38
CA ASP A 240 19.70 38.32 -2.53
C ASP A 240 19.49 38.03 -1.03
N ASP A 241 18.24 37.98 -0.56
CA ASP A 241 17.91 37.73 0.84
C ASP A 241 18.24 36.28 1.23
N LEU A 242 17.84 35.30 0.40
CA LEU A 242 18.17 33.90 0.61
C LEU A 242 19.68 33.66 0.50
N LEU A 243 20.33 34.25 -0.51
CA LEU A 243 21.78 34.15 -0.70
C LEU A 243 22.55 34.75 0.48
N THR A 244 22.08 35.89 1.00
CA THR A 244 22.65 36.51 2.21
C THR A 244 22.44 35.62 3.44
N ALA A 245 21.24 35.05 3.62
CA ALA A 245 20.94 34.17 4.74
C ALA A 245 21.79 32.88 4.72
N ILE A 246 22.12 32.35 3.54
CA ILE A 246 23.09 31.25 3.38
C ILE A 246 24.51 31.73 3.73
N GLY A 247 24.94 32.86 3.17
CA GLY A 247 26.29 33.41 3.36
C GLY A 247 26.62 33.74 4.82
N LEU A 248 25.63 34.21 5.58
CA LEU A 248 25.76 34.56 7.00
C LEU A 248 25.76 33.34 7.94
N ASN A 249 25.38 32.15 7.46
CA ASN A 249 25.45 30.95 8.29
C ASN A 249 26.93 30.56 8.52
N LEU A 250 27.37 30.51 9.79
CA LEU A 250 28.77 30.24 10.15
C LEU A 250 29.09 28.73 10.32
N ASN A 251 28.37 27.85 9.62
CA ASN A 251 28.50 26.39 9.66
C ASN A 251 28.17 25.78 11.04
N ASP A 252 27.22 26.38 11.74
CA ASP A 252 26.75 25.97 13.08
C ASP A 252 25.21 25.85 13.09
N THR A 253 24.58 25.85 14.27
CA THR A 253 23.11 25.83 14.46
C THR A 253 22.36 26.97 13.74
N GLY A 254 23.05 28.03 13.35
CA GLY A 254 22.48 29.23 12.74
C GLY A 254 22.07 30.27 13.78
N ILE A 255 21.78 31.48 13.31
CA ILE A 255 21.35 32.61 14.16
C ILE A 255 20.07 33.21 13.59
N CYS A 256 19.18 33.65 14.49
CA CYS A 256 18.00 34.42 14.11
C CYS A 256 18.33 35.90 14.20
N LEU A 257 18.05 36.64 13.14
CA LEU A 257 18.39 38.05 13.01
C LEU A 257 17.10 38.86 13.09
N ASP A 258 16.88 39.51 14.23
CA ASP A 258 15.68 40.33 14.47
C ASP A 258 15.45 41.39 13.39
N VAL A 259 16.53 41.89 12.78
CA VAL A 259 16.47 42.88 11.67
C VAL A 259 15.85 42.34 10.38
N TYR A 260 15.80 41.01 10.21
CA TYR A 260 15.25 40.33 9.03
C TYR A 260 14.07 39.42 9.36
N GLU A 261 13.66 39.35 10.64
CA GLU A 261 12.62 38.44 11.16
C GLU A 261 12.79 36.95 10.75
N LYS A 262 14.00 36.57 10.30
CA LYS A 262 14.33 35.25 9.74
C LYS A 262 15.66 34.76 10.35
N CYS A 263 15.87 33.44 10.33
CA CYS A 263 17.12 32.80 10.73
C CYS A 263 17.99 32.44 9.52
N THR A 264 19.32 32.39 9.72
CA THR A 264 20.28 32.00 8.67
C THR A 264 19.99 30.59 8.14
N ILE A 265 20.33 30.35 6.87
CA ILE A 265 20.06 29.09 6.17
C ILE A 265 21.28 28.17 6.23
N PRO A 266 21.20 26.97 6.88
CA PRO A 266 22.33 26.06 7.07
C PRO A 266 22.65 25.19 5.84
N ARG A 267 22.44 25.70 4.61
CA ARG A 267 22.80 25.00 3.36
C ARG A 267 24.33 24.98 3.19
N SER A 268 24.87 23.91 2.61
CA SER A 268 26.29 23.86 2.25
C SER A 268 26.69 24.97 1.29
N LYS A 269 27.82 25.62 1.58
CA LYS A 269 28.46 26.64 0.71
C LYS A 269 29.53 26.08 -0.21
N GLN A 270 29.67 24.74 -0.27
CA GLN A 270 30.64 24.07 -1.12
C GLN A 270 30.03 23.75 -2.48
N GLU A 271 30.84 23.76 -3.54
CA GLU A 271 30.43 23.25 -4.84
C GLU A 271 30.10 21.74 -4.77
N PRO A 272 29.07 21.25 -5.50
CA PRO A 272 28.22 22.00 -6.42
C PRO A 272 27.03 22.74 -5.76
N TYR A 273 26.81 22.59 -4.45
CA TYR A 273 25.59 23.04 -3.76
C TYR A 273 25.42 24.56 -3.70
N PHE A 274 26.53 25.29 -3.70
CA PHE A 274 26.61 26.74 -3.79
C PHE A 274 27.92 27.13 -4.46
N GLY A 275 27.87 27.97 -5.49
CA GLY A 275 29.04 28.30 -6.29
C GLY A 275 28.96 29.64 -7.02
N PRO A 276 30.03 30.04 -7.71
CA PRO A 276 30.03 31.21 -8.57
C PRO A 276 29.10 30.98 -9.77
N GLY A 277 28.32 32.01 -10.13
CA GLY A 277 27.49 31.97 -11.33
C GLY A 277 28.24 32.33 -12.61
N PRO A 278 27.53 32.41 -13.76
CA PRO A 278 28.13 32.74 -15.05
C PRO A 278 28.86 34.09 -15.06
N ASP A 279 28.37 35.06 -14.27
CA ASP A 279 28.95 36.39 -14.08
C ASP A 279 29.43 36.59 -12.63
N ASP A 280 30.41 37.47 -12.40
CA ASP A 280 31.06 37.70 -11.09
C ASP A 280 30.08 38.00 -9.94
N ASP A 281 28.99 38.71 -10.26
CA ASP A 281 27.98 39.12 -9.29
C ASP A 281 26.90 38.05 -9.05
N THR A 282 26.82 37.03 -9.90
CA THR A 282 25.82 35.96 -9.80
C THR A 282 26.31 34.78 -8.97
N LYS A 283 25.37 34.02 -8.42
CA LYS A 283 25.62 32.77 -7.72
C LYS A 283 24.82 31.65 -8.34
N THR A 284 25.29 30.42 -8.21
CA THR A 284 24.55 29.24 -8.63
C THR A 284 24.25 28.35 -7.43
N ILE A 285 23.07 27.75 -7.45
CA ILE A 285 22.68 26.68 -6.54
C ILE A 285 22.65 25.38 -7.32
N GLY A 286 23.39 24.39 -6.83
CA GLY A 286 23.39 23.05 -7.40
C GLY A 286 22.64 22.04 -6.56
N THR A 287 22.07 21.06 -7.25
CA THR A 287 21.38 19.93 -6.63
C THR A 287 21.30 18.74 -7.61
N SER A 288 20.68 17.65 -7.17
CA SER A 288 20.46 16.46 -7.98
C SER A 288 18.97 16.28 -8.29
N VAL A 289 18.67 15.85 -9.52
CA VAL A 289 17.33 15.42 -9.94
C VAL A 289 17.39 13.93 -10.22
N GLU A 290 16.63 13.15 -9.49
CA GLU A 290 16.56 11.71 -9.61
C GLU A 290 15.40 11.28 -10.52
N ALA A 291 15.63 10.19 -11.27
CA ALA A 291 14.58 9.52 -12.01
C ALA A 291 14.66 8.01 -11.77
N ALA A 292 13.51 7.36 -11.63
CA ALA A 292 13.43 5.91 -11.45
C ALA A 292 12.37 5.26 -12.35
N ARG A 293 12.61 4.01 -12.72
CA ARG A 293 11.74 3.17 -13.54
C ARG A 293 11.41 1.89 -12.77
N ILE A 294 10.12 1.57 -12.71
CA ILE A 294 9.61 0.29 -12.25
C ILE A 294 8.62 -0.23 -13.29
N GLY A 295 9.07 -1.15 -14.13
CA GLY A 295 8.34 -1.60 -15.31
C GLY A 295 8.06 -0.44 -16.27
N ASP A 296 6.79 -0.18 -16.52
CA ASP A 296 6.28 0.94 -17.31
C ASP A 296 5.75 2.08 -16.42
N VAL A 297 6.24 2.22 -15.19
CA VAL A 297 5.96 3.35 -14.29
C VAL A 297 7.23 4.19 -14.15
N ALA A 298 7.10 5.49 -14.34
CA ALA A 298 8.17 6.48 -14.23
C ALA A 298 8.04 7.28 -12.93
N PHE A 299 9.19 7.65 -12.37
CA PHE A 299 9.32 8.56 -11.23
C PHE A 299 10.37 9.62 -11.58
N ALA A 300 10.10 10.88 -11.22
CA ALA A 300 11.02 12.00 -11.29
C ALA A 300 10.90 12.85 -10.02
N THR A 301 11.94 13.61 -9.67
CA THR A 301 11.96 14.43 -8.45
C THR A 301 12.01 15.93 -8.74
N ASN A 302 11.47 16.67 -7.78
CA ASN A 302 11.41 18.11 -7.74
C ASN A 302 12.05 18.60 -6.44
N PRO A 303 13.15 19.37 -6.50
CA PRO A 303 13.91 19.80 -5.32
C PRO A 303 13.28 21.00 -4.60
N GLY A 304 12.01 20.90 -4.22
CA GLY A 304 11.28 21.95 -3.50
C GLY A 304 9.79 21.94 -3.82
N GLU A 305 9.19 23.14 -3.92
CA GLU A 305 7.75 23.39 -4.01
C GLU A 305 7.38 23.85 -5.42
N ALA A 306 7.60 22.95 -6.39
CA ALA A 306 7.25 23.21 -7.78
C ALA A 306 5.75 23.48 -7.94
N PHE A 307 5.43 24.41 -8.83
CA PHE A 307 4.07 24.66 -9.27
C PHE A 307 3.59 23.59 -10.28
N PRO A 308 2.26 23.44 -10.50
CA PRO A 308 1.69 22.40 -11.36
C PRO A 308 2.29 22.31 -12.76
N GLU A 309 2.57 23.45 -13.40
CA GLU A 309 3.09 23.51 -14.77
C GLU A 309 4.47 22.86 -14.94
N VAL A 310 5.30 22.84 -13.89
CA VAL A 310 6.57 22.10 -13.92
C VAL A 310 6.30 20.61 -14.06
N ASN A 311 5.33 20.11 -13.31
CA ASN A 311 4.95 18.70 -13.32
C ASN A 311 4.25 18.32 -14.62
N PHE A 312 3.46 19.22 -15.19
CA PHE A 312 2.85 19.00 -16.51
C PHE A 312 3.91 18.89 -17.60
N ALA A 313 4.89 19.81 -17.65
CA ALA A 313 5.99 19.73 -18.61
C ALA A 313 6.77 18.40 -18.51
N ILE A 314 7.03 17.90 -17.29
CA ILE A 314 7.70 16.60 -17.10
C ILE A 314 6.82 15.44 -17.58
N ARG A 315 5.52 15.46 -17.29
CA ARG A 315 4.59 14.37 -17.68
C ARG A 315 4.32 14.35 -19.18
N ASP A 316 4.16 15.52 -19.79
CA ASP A 316 3.88 15.67 -21.21
C ASP A 316 5.13 15.38 -22.06
N GLY A 317 6.30 15.70 -21.53
CA GLY A 317 7.59 15.46 -22.19
C GLY A 317 8.04 14.00 -22.18
N VAL A 318 7.32 13.05 -21.58
CA VAL A 318 7.68 11.63 -21.57
C VAL A 318 6.57 10.76 -22.13
N SER A 319 6.95 9.80 -22.99
CA SER A 319 6.00 8.84 -23.58
C SER A 319 6.43 7.41 -23.31
N GLY A 320 5.46 6.49 -23.22
CA GLY A 320 5.71 5.07 -22.93
C GLY A 320 5.34 4.60 -21.52
N PRO A 321 5.60 5.35 -20.43
CA PRO A 321 5.07 5.00 -19.13
C PRO A 321 3.53 4.99 -19.13
N ARG A 322 2.92 4.09 -18.34
CA ARG A 322 1.48 4.17 -18.01
C ARG A 322 1.15 5.26 -16.99
N GLN A 323 2.18 5.72 -16.27
CA GLN A 323 2.08 6.62 -15.12
C GLN A 323 3.44 7.29 -14.89
N VAL A 324 3.40 8.59 -14.58
CA VAL A 324 4.56 9.41 -14.24
C VAL A 324 4.30 10.04 -12.87
N ASN A 325 5.14 9.69 -11.90
CA ASN A 325 5.08 10.19 -10.53
C ASN A 325 6.12 11.30 -10.41
N VAL A 326 5.69 12.53 -10.12
CA VAL A 326 6.62 13.64 -9.89
C VAL A 326 6.59 13.97 -8.39
N ILE A 327 7.71 13.74 -7.72
CA ILE A 327 7.82 13.76 -6.25
C ILE A 327 8.39 15.12 -5.82
N GLY A 328 7.58 15.92 -5.13
CA GLY A 328 8.00 17.19 -4.53
C GLY A 328 8.88 16.99 -3.29
N GLN A 329 9.57 18.06 -2.90
CA GLN A 329 10.44 18.07 -1.71
C GLN A 329 11.43 16.89 -1.68
N ALA A 330 11.93 16.50 -2.85
CA ALA A 330 12.79 15.34 -3.03
C ALA A 330 14.15 15.76 -3.57
N GLY A 331 15.21 15.18 -3.00
CA GLY A 331 16.59 15.54 -3.31
C GLY A 331 17.09 16.82 -2.62
N ASP A 332 16.23 17.82 -2.44
CA ASP A 332 16.56 19.10 -1.81
C ASP A 332 15.31 19.90 -1.36
N MET A 333 15.54 21.06 -0.75
CA MET A 333 14.55 22.10 -0.47
C MET A 333 15.02 23.43 -1.06
N LEU A 334 14.49 23.83 -2.21
CA LEU A 334 14.81 25.10 -2.89
C LEU A 334 13.65 26.11 -2.87
N GLY A 335 12.70 25.92 -1.96
CA GLY A 335 11.51 26.77 -1.85
C GLY A 335 10.58 26.64 -3.06
N TYR A 336 9.81 27.69 -3.35
CA TYR A 336 8.89 27.75 -4.48
C TYR A 336 9.63 28.02 -5.78
N TYR A 337 9.13 27.41 -6.86
CA TYR A 337 9.58 27.76 -8.20
C TYR A 337 8.52 27.46 -9.25
N TYR A 338 8.49 28.37 -10.22
CA TYR A 338 7.49 28.50 -11.26
C TYR A 338 8.05 29.37 -12.38
N GLN A 339 7.36 29.41 -13.51
CA GLN A 339 7.75 30.27 -14.62
C GLN A 339 7.32 31.72 -14.34
N ARG A 340 8.19 32.53 -13.71
CA ARG A 340 7.85 33.90 -13.25
C ARG A 340 7.21 34.78 -14.34
N ALA A 341 7.62 34.61 -15.60
CA ALA A 341 7.12 35.40 -16.73
C ALA A 341 5.63 35.17 -17.08
N ASP A 342 5.03 34.08 -16.62
CA ASP A 342 3.61 33.77 -16.86
C ASP A 342 2.66 34.49 -15.89
N TYR A 343 3.23 35.18 -14.90
CA TYR A 343 2.52 35.73 -13.77
C TYR A 343 2.65 37.25 -13.70
N THR A 344 1.60 37.90 -13.19
CA THR A 344 1.58 39.34 -12.94
C THR A 344 1.72 39.64 -11.45
N ASP A 345 2.24 40.83 -11.11
CA ASP A 345 2.29 41.32 -9.73
C ASP A 345 0.90 41.34 -9.07
N GLN A 346 -0.19 41.51 -9.83
CA GLN A 346 -1.54 41.46 -9.26
C GLN A 346 -1.92 40.05 -8.81
N GLN A 347 -1.43 39.03 -9.52
CA GLN A 347 -1.68 37.63 -9.19
C GLN A 347 -0.76 37.13 -8.06
N PHE A 348 0.45 37.70 -7.90
CA PHE A 348 1.51 37.14 -7.03
C PHE A 348 2.25 38.13 -6.11
N GLY A 349 2.15 39.44 -6.35
CA GLY A 349 3.01 40.50 -5.78
C GLY A 349 2.84 40.79 -4.29
N SER A 350 2.12 39.95 -3.55
CA SER A 350 2.03 40.00 -2.08
C SER A 350 2.19 38.63 -1.41
N SER A 351 2.59 37.60 -2.15
CA SER A 351 2.77 36.24 -1.61
C SER A 351 4.21 35.99 -1.18
N ASP A 352 4.40 35.05 -0.27
CA ASP A 352 5.71 34.56 0.15
C ASP A 352 6.41 33.70 -0.92
N PHE A 353 5.76 33.45 -2.06
CA PHE A 353 6.34 32.75 -3.19
C PHE A 353 7.56 33.46 -3.77
N GLU A 354 7.55 34.80 -3.87
CA GLU A 354 8.72 35.57 -4.32
C GLU A 354 9.83 35.59 -3.25
N ASP A 355 9.44 35.65 -1.96
CA ASP A 355 10.37 35.64 -0.82
C ASP A 355 11.19 34.34 -0.77
N TYR A 356 10.57 33.21 -1.10
CA TYR A 356 11.15 31.87 -0.99
C TYR A 356 11.38 31.21 -2.35
N ASN A 357 11.81 31.97 -3.35
CA ASN A 357 12.20 31.48 -4.66
C ASN A 357 13.70 31.70 -4.91
N VAL A 358 14.42 30.67 -5.34
CA VAL A 358 15.89 30.72 -5.54
C VAL A 358 16.28 31.50 -6.80
N GLY A 359 15.56 31.32 -7.89
CA GLY A 359 15.98 31.80 -9.21
C GLY A 359 14.93 31.56 -10.31
N PRO A 360 14.93 32.37 -11.38
CA PRO A 360 13.87 32.38 -12.38
C PRO A 360 13.88 31.15 -13.30
N ASP A 361 15.05 30.54 -13.52
CA ASP A 361 15.22 29.43 -14.46
C ASP A 361 15.03 28.05 -13.82
N LEU A 362 14.85 28.00 -12.49
CA LEU A 362 14.78 26.74 -11.74
C LEU A 362 13.66 25.81 -12.23
N ALA A 363 12.51 26.37 -12.63
CA ALA A 363 11.38 25.61 -13.15
C ALA A 363 11.72 24.85 -14.45
N GLN A 364 12.29 25.56 -15.44
CA GLN A 364 12.66 24.95 -16.71
C GLN A 364 13.84 23.97 -16.55
N GLU A 365 14.86 24.33 -15.77
CA GLU A 365 16.00 23.45 -15.51
C GLU A 365 15.57 22.13 -14.84
N ASN A 366 14.62 22.17 -13.89
CA ASN A 366 14.11 20.96 -13.26
C ASN A 366 13.39 20.05 -14.26
N ALA A 367 12.51 20.61 -15.09
CA ALA A 367 11.83 19.85 -16.15
C ALA A 367 12.83 19.20 -17.12
N ASP A 368 13.84 19.95 -17.57
CA ASP A 368 14.87 19.47 -18.48
C ASP A 368 15.70 18.33 -17.87
N LYS A 369 16.13 18.46 -16.61
CA LYS A 369 16.90 17.40 -15.91
C LYS A 369 16.05 16.18 -15.60
N ALA A 370 14.78 16.35 -15.24
CA ALA A 370 13.86 15.24 -15.03
C ALA A 370 13.67 14.43 -16.33
N LEU A 371 13.43 15.10 -17.46
CA LEU A 371 13.30 14.47 -18.77
C LEU A 371 14.61 13.81 -19.23
N ALA A 372 15.77 14.42 -18.96
CA ALA A 372 17.07 13.81 -19.24
C ALA A 372 17.30 12.53 -18.40
N GLY A 373 16.91 12.54 -17.12
CA GLY A 373 16.97 11.36 -16.26
C GLY A 373 16.04 10.24 -16.74
N LEU A 374 14.81 10.57 -17.11
CA LEU A 374 13.85 9.62 -17.69
C LEU A 374 14.37 9.01 -19.01
N ALA A 375 15.02 9.82 -19.85
CA ALA A 375 15.70 9.34 -21.06
C ALA A 375 16.84 8.36 -20.75
N ALA A 376 17.66 8.67 -19.75
CA ALA A 376 18.79 7.84 -19.33
C ALA A 376 18.36 6.44 -18.85
N ILE A 377 17.14 6.30 -18.32
CA ILE A 377 16.56 5.02 -17.88
C ILE A 377 15.60 4.39 -18.92
N GLY A 378 15.65 4.87 -20.16
CA GLY A 378 15.05 4.21 -21.31
C GLY A 378 13.59 4.57 -21.61
N PHE A 379 13.10 5.71 -21.11
CA PHE A 379 11.84 6.28 -21.59
C PHE A 379 12.08 7.27 -22.73
N PRO A 380 11.34 7.22 -23.84
CA PRO A 380 11.37 8.28 -24.85
C PRO A 380 10.90 9.61 -24.27
N THR A 381 11.70 10.66 -24.46
CA THR A 381 11.37 12.02 -24.03
C THR A 381 11.45 13.04 -25.16
N THR A 382 10.66 14.10 -25.01
CA THR A 382 10.61 15.29 -25.86
C THR A 382 10.76 16.51 -24.94
N PRO A 383 11.57 17.51 -25.29
CA PRO A 383 11.64 18.75 -24.51
C PRO A 383 10.28 19.44 -24.45
N GLU A 384 9.93 19.99 -23.29
CA GLU A 384 8.72 20.77 -23.05
C GLU A 384 9.08 22.12 -22.42
N THR A 385 8.32 23.16 -22.73
CA THR A 385 8.44 24.46 -22.07
C THR A 385 7.52 24.49 -20.86
N VAL A 386 8.06 24.85 -19.70
CA VAL A 386 7.25 25.11 -18.52
C VAL A 386 6.42 26.37 -18.79
N HIS A 387 5.10 26.23 -18.74
CA HIS A 387 4.18 27.34 -18.98
C HIS A 387 2.87 27.18 -18.19
N ALA A 388 2.46 28.25 -17.52
CA ALA A 388 1.19 28.33 -16.78
C ALA A 388 0.13 29.11 -17.59
N PRO A 389 -0.82 28.43 -18.27
CA PRO A 389 -1.91 29.12 -18.92
C PRO A 389 -2.87 29.77 -17.90
N PHE A 390 -3.35 30.97 -18.20
CA PHE A 390 -4.30 31.71 -17.37
C PHE A 390 -5.66 31.91 -18.05
N ASP A 391 -6.73 31.52 -17.36
CA ASP A 391 -8.12 31.81 -17.75
C ASP A 391 -8.51 33.23 -17.32
N SER A 392 -8.48 34.16 -18.28
CA SER A 392 -8.86 35.54 -18.04
C SER A 392 -10.37 35.77 -17.82
N THR A 393 -11.21 34.73 -17.81
CA THR A 393 -12.68 34.85 -17.70
C THR A 393 -13.23 34.68 -16.29
N VAL A 394 -12.38 34.33 -15.32
CA VAL A 394 -12.71 34.15 -13.90
C VAL A 394 -12.26 35.25 -12.92
N PRO A 395 -11.33 36.18 -13.24
CA PRO A 395 -10.77 37.10 -12.23
C PRO A 395 -11.78 38.01 -11.53
N ASP A 396 -12.90 38.32 -12.17
CA ASP A 396 -13.96 39.21 -11.67
C ASP A 396 -15.08 38.48 -10.93
N LYS A 397 -14.97 37.16 -10.74
CA LYS A 397 -16.00 36.33 -10.09
C LYS A 397 -15.60 36.01 -8.65
N PRO A 398 -16.56 35.98 -7.71
CA PRO A 398 -16.29 35.45 -6.37
C PRO A 398 -15.91 33.96 -6.45
N GLY A 399 -15.15 33.48 -5.47
CA GLY A 399 -14.83 32.07 -5.31
C GLY A 399 -15.92 31.32 -4.53
N VAL A 400 -16.15 30.06 -4.89
CA VAL A 400 -16.88 29.09 -4.06
C VAL A 400 -16.28 27.71 -4.23
N GLN A 401 -16.12 26.99 -3.13
CA GLN A 401 -15.77 25.57 -3.10
C GLN A 401 -16.29 24.96 -1.80
N TRP A 402 -16.52 23.66 -1.81
CA TRP A 402 -16.86 22.91 -0.61
C TRP A 402 -16.08 21.60 -0.55
N TYR A 403 -16.03 20.99 0.63
CA TYR A 403 -15.43 19.67 0.79
C TYR A 403 -16.10 18.83 1.88
N PRO A 404 -16.04 17.49 1.76
CA PRO A 404 -15.49 16.76 0.60
C PRO A 404 -16.44 16.83 -0.60
N ASP A 405 -15.98 17.38 -1.74
CA ASP A 405 -16.83 17.57 -2.93
C ASP A 405 -16.98 16.29 -3.76
N ARG A 406 -16.04 15.36 -3.62
CA ARG A 406 -16.11 13.99 -4.14
C ARG A 406 -15.87 13.02 -3.01
N TYR A 407 -16.95 12.46 -2.49
CA TYR A 407 -16.89 11.54 -1.37
C TYR A 407 -17.81 10.35 -1.60
N GLU A 408 -17.32 9.18 -1.22
CA GLU A 408 -18.02 7.90 -1.36
C GLU A 408 -17.97 7.20 0.00
N SER A 409 -19.13 6.83 0.54
CA SER A 409 -19.26 6.22 1.87
C SER A 409 -20.59 5.47 2.01
N ALA A 410 -20.62 4.40 2.80
CA ALA A 410 -21.87 3.76 3.19
C ALA A 410 -22.64 4.52 4.28
N ASP A 411 -22.01 5.48 4.96
CA ASP A 411 -22.69 6.44 5.86
C ASP A 411 -23.38 7.53 5.03
N PRO A 412 -24.72 7.66 5.12
CA PRO A 412 -25.45 8.67 4.35
C PRO A 412 -25.31 10.09 4.92
N THR A 413 -24.70 10.28 6.09
CA THR A 413 -24.49 11.61 6.70
C THR A 413 -23.08 12.13 6.40
N PHE A 414 -23.00 13.32 5.82
CA PHE A 414 -21.76 13.95 5.37
C PHE A 414 -21.58 15.27 6.10
N ASN A 415 -20.40 15.45 6.70
CA ASN A 415 -20.00 16.71 7.30
C ASN A 415 -19.31 17.59 6.25
N ILE A 416 -20.02 18.61 5.77
CA ILE A 416 -19.62 19.47 4.67
C ILE A 416 -19.10 20.79 5.22
N LEU A 417 -17.99 21.29 4.67
CA LEU A 417 -17.52 22.65 4.86
C LEU A 417 -17.55 23.38 3.52
N GLY A 418 -18.36 24.44 3.45
CA GLY A 418 -18.40 25.37 2.32
C GLY A 418 -17.57 26.61 2.59
N SER A 419 -16.91 27.12 1.54
CA SER A 419 -16.15 28.36 1.60
C SER A 419 -16.43 29.23 0.38
N ALA A 420 -16.30 30.53 0.59
CA ALA A 420 -16.42 31.55 -0.43
C ALA A 420 -15.18 32.45 -0.39
N ALA A 421 -14.83 33.08 -1.50
CA ALA A 421 -13.74 34.04 -1.59
C ALA A 421 -14.16 35.29 -2.35
N LYS A 422 -13.46 36.41 -2.09
CA LYS A 422 -13.52 37.59 -2.97
C LYS A 422 -13.01 37.24 -4.37
N SER A 423 -13.36 38.03 -5.37
CA SER A 423 -12.77 37.89 -6.70
C SER A 423 -11.28 38.22 -6.69
N GLN A 424 -10.53 37.59 -7.58
CA GLN A 424 -9.08 37.75 -7.70
C GLN A 424 -8.69 39.20 -8.03
N ASP A 425 -9.49 39.88 -8.85
CA ASP A 425 -9.29 41.29 -9.18
C ASP A 425 -9.81 42.27 -8.09
N GLY A 426 -10.46 41.76 -7.05
CA GLY A 426 -11.03 42.52 -5.94
C GLY A 426 -12.33 43.26 -6.26
N THR A 427 -12.91 43.10 -7.45
CA THR A 427 -14.14 43.79 -7.87
C THR A 427 -15.41 43.21 -7.25
N ALA A 428 -15.40 41.95 -6.79
CA ALA A 428 -16.48 41.33 -6.03
C ALA A 428 -15.99 41.00 -4.60
N PRO A 429 -16.58 41.57 -3.54
CA PRO A 429 -16.23 41.21 -2.17
C PRO A 429 -16.60 39.75 -1.88
N GLU A 430 -16.04 39.21 -0.82
CA GLU A 430 -16.36 37.86 -0.35
C GLU A 430 -17.85 37.76 0.04
N PRO A 431 -18.63 36.83 -0.53
CA PRO A 431 -20.03 36.57 -0.16
C PRO A 431 -20.14 36.07 1.28
N ASP A 432 -21.18 36.45 2.02
CA ASP A 432 -21.36 36.00 3.40
C ASP A 432 -21.97 34.59 3.55
N THR A 433 -22.82 34.20 2.58
CA THR A 433 -23.59 32.97 2.60
C THR A 433 -23.37 32.15 1.33
N ILE A 434 -23.64 30.84 1.43
CA ILE A 434 -23.59 29.87 0.33
C ILE A 434 -24.95 29.21 0.21
N ASP A 435 -25.52 29.23 -1.00
CA ASP A 435 -26.77 28.55 -1.33
C ASP A 435 -26.48 27.15 -1.88
N TRP A 436 -27.25 26.16 -1.45
CA TRP A 436 -27.02 24.74 -1.74
C TRP A 436 -28.22 24.10 -2.44
N ASP A 437 -27.93 23.29 -3.46
CA ASP A 437 -28.81 22.25 -3.98
C ASP A 437 -28.09 20.91 -3.77
N PHE A 438 -28.66 20.01 -2.98
CA PHE A 438 -28.03 18.72 -2.66
C PHE A 438 -28.31 17.63 -3.70
N GLY A 439 -29.08 17.90 -4.75
CA GLY A 439 -29.40 16.92 -5.78
C GLY A 439 -30.32 15.78 -5.30
N ASP A 440 -30.83 15.86 -4.07
CA ASP A 440 -31.81 14.95 -3.47
C ASP A 440 -33.22 15.56 -3.36
N GLY A 441 -33.40 16.77 -3.91
CA GLY A 441 -34.62 17.56 -3.85
C GLY A 441 -34.70 18.50 -2.64
N THR A 442 -33.67 18.53 -1.80
CA THR A 442 -33.51 19.50 -0.71
C THR A 442 -32.51 20.61 -1.07
N THR A 443 -32.70 21.77 -0.45
CA THR A 443 -31.86 22.96 -0.60
C THR A 443 -31.61 23.57 0.77
N ASP A 444 -30.50 24.26 0.95
CA ASP A 444 -30.20 24.98 2.19
C ASP A 444 -29.37 26.25 1.91
N THR A 445 -29.23 27.12 2.91
CA THR A 445 -28.33 28.28 2.87
C THR A 445 -27.53 28.31 4.17
N THR A 446 -26.21 28.32 4.07
CA THR A 446 -25.31 28.33 5.23
C THR A 446 -24.43 29.57 5.24
N ASP A 447 -23.95 29.94 6.42
CA ASP A 447 -22.83 30.87 6.53
C ASP A 447 -21.57 30.21 5.94
N ARG A 448 -20.68 31.02 5.37
CA ARG A 448 -19.39 30.53 4.88
C ARG A 448 -18.48 30.07 6.03
N GLY A 449 -17.62 29.10 5.76
CA GLY A 449 -16.58 28.68 6.70
C GLY A 449 -17.07 27.83 7.87
N GLU A 450 -18.36 27.50 7.92
CA GLU A 450 -18.93 26.62 8.94
C GLU A 450 -19.15 25.20 8.41
N ARG A 451 -18.88 24.22 9.27
CA ARG A 451 -19.19 22.81 9.03
C ARG A 451 -20.65 22.53 9.38
N PHE A 452 -21.34 21.78 8.53
CA PHE A 452 -22.70 21.31 8.80
C PHE A 452 -22.89 19.86 8.31
N ASP A 453 -23.88 19.17 8.87
CA ASP A 453 -24.20 17.80 8.46
C ASP A 453 -25.39 17.80 7.48
N HIS A 454 -25.23 17.11 6.34
CA HIS A 454 -26.33 16.77 5.45
C HIS A 454 -26.53 15.26 5.39
N THR A 455 -27.78 14.77 5.41
CA THR A 455 -28.08 13.33 5.36
C THR A 455 -28.90 12.99 4.13
N PHE A 456 -28.30 12.22 3.23
CA PHE A 456 -28.94 11.79 1.99
C PHE A 456 -29.95 10.65 2.21
N PRO A 457 -30.98 10.51 1.35
CA PRO A 457 -32.06 9.53 1.54
C PRO A 457 -31.64 8.05 1.55
N GLY A 458 -30.47 7.70 1.01
CA GLY A 458 -29.96 6.34 0.97
C GLY A 458 -28.94 6.13 -0.16
N PRO A 459 -28.64 4.88 -0.54
CA PRO A 459 -27.65 4.60 -1.57
C PRO A 459 -28.00 5.24 -2.92
N GLY A 460 -27.03 5.94 -3.51
CA GLY A 460 -27.21 6.71 -4.74
C GLY A 460 -26.06 7.68 -5.00
N SER A 461 -26.08 8.34 -6.15
CA SER A 461 -25.17 9.45 -6.47
C SER A 461 -25.98 10.73 -6.57
N TYR A 462 -25.50 11.78 -5.90
CA TYR A 462 -26.17 13.06 -5.73
C TYR A 462 -25.24 14.17 -6.25
N GLU A 463 -25.74 14.96 -7.20
CA GLU A 463 -25.03 16.12 -7.73
C GLU A 463 -25.28 17.32 -6.82
N VAL A 464 -24.30 17.68 -6.00
CA VAL A 464 -24.40 18.76 -5.02
C VAL A 464 -23.79 20.02 -5.61
N THR A 465 -24.54 21.11 -5.60
CA THR A 465 -24.14 22.40 -6.15
C THR A 465 -24.17 23.48 -5.07
N ALA A 466 -23.03 24.11 -4.83
CA ALA A 466 -22.91 25.33 -4.04
C ALA A 466 -22.90 26.56 -4.95
N THR A 467 -23.66 27.60 -4.60
CA THR A 467 -23.76 28.84 -5.36
C THR A 467 -23.48 30.03 -4.46
N VAL A 468 -22.69 30.98 -4.95
CA VAL A 468 -22.49 32.28 -4.31
C VAL A 468 -22.77 33.41 -5.28
N THR A 469 -23.23 34.55 -4.75
CA THR A 469 -23.42 35.77 -5.54
C THR A 469 -22.86 36.97 -4.79
N SER A 470 -22.06 37.78 -5.48
CA SER A 470 -21.50 39.04 -4.96
C SER A 470 -21.37 40.05 -6.09
N ASN A 471 -21.74 41.31 -5.84
CA ASN A 471 -21.76 42.38 -6.85
C ASN A 471 -22.42 42.00 -8.20
N ALA A 472 -23.56 41.29 -8.13
CA ALA A 472 -24.30 40.77 -9.28
C ALA A 472 -23.51 39.79 -10.18
N LYS A 473 -22.42 39.23 -9.66
CA LYS A 473 -21.65 38.13 -10.25
C LYS A 473 -21.94 36.87 -9.44
N SER A 474 -22.16 35.75 -10.13
CA SER A 474 -22.42 34.47 -9.49
C SER A 474 -21.41 33.43 -9.94
N ARG A 475 -21.08 32.50 -9.04
CA ARG A 475 -20.27 31.32 -9.34
C ARG A 475 -20.89 30.11 -8.66
N THR A 476 -20.71 28.95 -9.30
CA THR A 476 -21.19 27.67 -8.80
C THR A 476 -20.03 26.68 -8.70
N TRP A 477 -20.07 25.81 -7.69
CA TRP A 477 -19.22 24.64 -7.57
C TRP A 477 -20.08 23.39 -7.42
N THR A 478 -19.96 22.49 -8.40
CA THR A 478 -20.77 21.27 -8.49
C THR A 478 -19.87 20.05 -8.50
N ASP A 479 -20.18 19.08 -7.66
CA ASP A 479 -19.51 17.78 -7.65
C ASP A 479 -20.44 16.70 -7.05
N THR A 480 -19.99 15.44 -7.01
CA THR A 480 -20.83 14.29 -6.71
C THR A 480 -20.49 13.65 -5.37
N ILE A 481 -21.50 13.57 -4.49
CA ILE A 481 -21.50 12.67 -3.34
C ILE A 481 -22.11 11.32 -3.74
N THR A 482 -21.44 10.23 -3.39
CA THR A 482 -21.96 8.86 -3.57
C THR A 482 -22.19 8.20 -2.22
N VAL A 483 -23.41 7.74 -1.99
CA VAL A 483 -23.76 6.90 -0.85
C VAL A 483 -23.76 5.45 -1.32
N ASP A 484 -22.84 4.66 -0.78
CA ASP A 484 -22.72 3.25 -1.11
C ASP A 484 -23.85 2.43 -0.45
N PRO A 485 -24.29 1.33 -1.07
CA PRO A 485 -25.01 0.30 -0.36
C PRO A 485 -24.16 -0.24 0.80
N VAL A 486 -24.77 -0.64 1.91
CA VAL A 486 -24.03 -1.25 3.03
C VAL A 486 -23.19 -2.43 2.55
N LEU A 487 -21.88 -2.39 2.85
CA LEU A 487 -20.97 -3.49 2.55
C LEU A 487 -21.32 -4.71 3.41
N VAL A 488 -21.44 -5.87 2.78
CA VAL A 488 -21.69 -7.15 3.45
C VAL A 488 -20.59 -8.12 3.08
N ALA A 489 -19.83 -8.57 4.08
CA ALA A 489 -18.81 -9.60 3.92
C ALA A 489 -19.40 -11.01 3.99
N LYS A 490 -18.81 -11.93 3.23
CA LYS A 490 -19.11 -13.35 3.28
C LYS A 490 -17.82 -14.15 3.20
N GLY A 491 -17.38 -14.65 4.34
CA GLY A 491 -16.27 -15.56 4.46
C GLY A 491 -16.66 -16.98 4.04
N ALA A 492 -15.70 -17.72 3.49
CA ALA A 492 -15.88 -19.08 3.01
C ALA A 492 -14.74 -20.00 3.46
N LEU A 493 -15.09 -21.21 3.89
CA LEU A 493 -14.13 -22.31 4.08
C LEU A 493 -13.92 -23.03 2.75
N ASN A 494 -12.85 -22.69 2.04
CA ASN A 494 -12.53 -23.26 0.73
C ASN A 494 -12.04 -24.71 0.85
N SER A 495 -11.18 -24.98 1.83
CA SER A 495 -10.72 -26.34 2.09
C SER A 495 -10.25 -26.53 3.53
N ARG A 496 -10.33 -27.77 4.01
CA ARG A 496 -9.87 -28.16 5.35
C ARG A 496 -8.96 -29.38 5.28
N SER A 497 -7.74 -29.23 5.77
CA SER A 497 -6.75 -30.31 5.89
C SER A 497 -6.43 -30.57 7.37
N ARG A 498 -5.43 -31.42 7.63
CA ARG A 498 -4.90 -31.62 8.99
C ARG A 498 -3.86 -30.58 9.38
N ASP A 499 -3.43 -29.80 8.39
CA ASP A 499 -2.34 -28.83 8.49
C ASP A 499 -2.90 -27.39 8.47
N GLY A 500 -4.21 -27.21 8.24
CA GLY A 500 -4.85 -25.89 8.28
C GLY A 500 -6.20 -25.83 7.56
N ALA A 501 -6.78 -24.63 7.51
CA ALA A 501 -7.97 -24.27 6.73
C ALA A 501 -7.61 -23.18 5.71
N LYS A 502 -8.02 -23.35 4.46
CA LYS A 502 -7.96 -22.28 3.47
C LYS A 502 -9.27 -21.53 3.47
N LEU A 503 -9.20 -20.21 3.66
CA LEU A 503 -10.33 -19.31 3.77
C LEU A 503 -10.27 -18.26 2.64
N SER A 504 -11.41 -17.69 2.28
CA SER A 504 -11.49 -16.49 1.43
C SER A 504 -12.72 -15.68 1.78
N VAL A 505 -12.73 -14.43 1.34
CA VAL A 505 -13.87 -13.53 1.51
C VAL A 505 -14.36 -13.02 0.16
N SER A 506 -15.66 -12.82 0.07
CA SER A 506 -16.34 -12.10 -1.01
C SER A 506 -17.28 -11.09 -0.38
N THR A 507 -17.63 -10.03 -1.10
CA THR A 507 -18.59 -9.02 -0.63
C THR A 507 -19.75 -8.82 -1.58
N THR A 508 -20.81 -8.23 -1.06
CA THR A 508 -21.90 -7.59 -1.80
C THR A 508 -22.15 -6.21 -1.22
N GLY A 509 -22.63 -5.25 -2.01
CA GLY A 509 -22.74 -3.85 -1.58
C GLY A 509 -21.38 -3.15 -1.56
N GLY A 510 -21.32 -2.00 -0.90
CA GLY A 510 -20.18 -1.08 -0.92
C GLY A 510 -19.88 -0.55 -2.33
N GLN A 511 -18.65 -0.08 -2.49
CA GLN A 511 -18.07 0.38 -3.76
C GLN A 511 -17.95 -0.77 -4.79
N GLY A 512 -18.03 -2.02 -4.31
CA GLY A 512 -18.09 -3.22 -5.16
C GLY A 512 -16.75 -3.90 -5.45
N LYS A 513 -15.62 -3.36 -4.98
CA LYS A 513 -14.31 -4.04 -5.07
C LYS A 513 -13.63 -4.12 -3.70
N LEU A 514 -13.17 -5.32 -3.35
CA LEU A 514 -12.33 -5.54 -2.18
C LEU A 514 -10.88 -5.18 -2.44
N VAL A 515 -10.28 -4.46 -1.50
CA VAL A 515 -8.86 -4.08 -1.53
C VAL A 515 -8.07 -4.75 -0.42
N ALA A 516 -8.70 -5.06 0.72
CA ALA A 516 -8.04 -5.74 1.83
C ALA A 516 -9.00 -6.65 2.62
N ALA A 517 -8.41 -7.61 3.35
CA ALA A 517 -9.11 -8.40 4.35
C ALA A 517 -8.14 -8.88 5.43
N ARG A 518 -8.64 -8.92 6.67
CA ARG A 518 -7.91 -9.38 7.86
C ARG A 518 -8.67 -10.52 8.50
N TRP A 519 -7.97 -11.59 8.83
CA TRP A 519 -8.55 -12.78 9.43
C TRP A 519 -8.00 -13.02 10.82
N THR A 520 -8.89 -13.27 11.78
CA THR A 520 -8.53 -13.92 13.04
C THR A 520 -8.87 -15.39 12.92
N CYS A 521 -7.85 -16.25 12.87
CA CYS A 521 -8.00 -17.70 12.80
C CYS A 521 -8.62 -18.26 14.09
N GLN A 522 -9.08 -19.51 14.04
CA GLN A 522 -9.76 -20.20 15.14
C GLN A 522 -8.93 -20.38 16.43
N ASP A 523 -7.62 -20.16 16.38
CA ASP A 523 -6.71 -20.17 17.53
C ASP A 523 -6.30 -18.76 17.99
N GLY A 524 -6.82 -17.71 17.36
CA GLY A 524 -6.50 -16.32 17.65
C GLY A 524 -5.38 -15.73 16.78
N THR A 525 -4.72 -16.52 15.93
CA THR A 525 -3.66 -16.01 15.04
C THR A 525 -4.25 -15.08 13.98
N GLU A 526 -3.59 -13.95 13.71
CA GLU A 526 -3.99 -13.00 12.67
C GLU A 526 -3.24 -13.25 11.36
N VAL A 527 -3.95 -13.21 10.23
CA VAL A 527 -3.40 -13.32 8.88
C VAL A 527 -4.15 -12.40 7.93
N ASN A 528 -3.46 -11.80 6.96
CA ASN A 528 -4.03 -10.85 6.01
C ASN A 528 -4.15 -11.46 4.63
N GLY A 529 -5.12 -10.97 3.84
CA GLY A 529 -5.33 -11.36 2.44
C GLY A 529 -6.78 -11.72 2.11
N LEU A 530 -7.14 -11.56 0.84
CA LEU A 530 -8.47 -11.90 0.32
C LEU A 530 -8.70 -13.41 0.31
N SER A 531 -7.62 -14.20 0.20
CA SER A 531 -7.62 -15.64 0.49
C SER A 531 -6.41 -16.02 1.34
N VAL A 532 -6.63 -16.74 2.43
CA VAL A 532 -5.59 -17.03 3.42
C VAL A 532 -5.55 -18.51 3.80
N THR A 533 -4.44 -18.94 4.42
CA THR A 533 -4.35 -20.23 5.09
C THR A 533 -4.21 -20.01 6.60
N CYS A 534 -5.18 -20.49 7.37
CA CYS A 534 -5.11 -20.59 8.82
C CYS A 534 -4.52 -21.94 9.23
N ASP A 535 -3.28 -21.97 9.72
CA ASP A 535 -2.55 -23.21 10.03
C ASP A 535 -3.09 -23.98 11.23
N SER A 536 -4.01 -23.40 12.02
CA SER A 536 -4.52 -24.11 13.18
C SER A 536 -5.26 -25.41 12.83
N THR A 537 -4.93 -26.46 13.58
CA THR A 537 -5.47 -27.81 13.39
C THR A 537 -6.79 -28.04 14.15
N GLY A 538 -7.18 -27.10 15.01
CA GLY A 538 -8.43 -27.10 15.76
C GLY A 538 -9.65 -26.76 14.90
N ALA A 539 -10.83 -27.21 15.34
CA ALA A 539 -12.10 -26.68 14.83
C ALA A 539 -12.50 -25.46 15.66
N GLY A 540 -13.26 -24.54 15.10
CA GLY A 540 -13.69 -23.32 15.78
C GLY A 540 -14.30 -22.33 14.81
N THR A 541 -14.20 -21.05 15.13
CA THR A 541 -14.68 -19.95 14.30
C THR A 541 -13.49 -19.09 13.90
N ALA A 542 -13.35 -18.81 12.61
CA ALA A 542 -12.48 -17.76 12.12
C ALA A 542 -13.32 -16.50 11.86
N LYS A 543 -12.78 -15.32 12.10
CA LYS A 543 -13.42 -14.04 11.81
C LYS A 543 -12.71 -13.37 10.64
N VAL A 544 -13.44 -12.60 9.85
CA VAL A 544 -12.88 -11.75 8.80
C VAL A 544 -13.42 -10.34 8.94
N ILE A 545 -12.53 -9.36 8.75
CA ILE A 545 -12.86 -7.96 8.50
C ILE A 545 -12.43 -7.69 7.05
N ALA A 546 -13.37 -7.26 6.21
CA ALA A 546 -13.14 -6.98 4.80
C ALA A 546 -13.28 -5.48 4.52
N VAL A 547 -12.42 -4.95 3.65
CA VAL A 547 -12.37 -3.52 3.30
C VAL A 547 -12.52 -3.36 1.80
N ASP A 548 -13.42 -2.48 1.38
CA ASP A 548 -13.64 -2.15 -0.04
C ASP A 548 -12.86 -0.90 -0.49
N GLY A 549 -12.96 -0.59 -1.79
CA GLY A 549 -12.29 0.54 -2.42
C GLY A 549 -12.72 1.92 -1.93
N ALA A 550 -13.84 2.07 -1.21
CA ALA A 550 -14.20 3.35 -0.60
C ALA A 550 -13.78 3.43 0.87
N GLY A 551 -13.11 2.40 1.39
CA GLY A 551 -12.73 2.31 2.81
C GLY A 551 -13.85 1.78 3.70
N ASN A 552 -14.99 1.32 3.14
CA ASN A 552 -16.05 0.72 3.92
C ASN A 552 -15.59 -0.62 4.50
N VAL A 553 -16.06 -0.94 5.71
CA VAL A 553 -15.65 -2.14 6.44
C VAL A 553 -16.85 -3.03 6.73
N ALA A 554 -16.69 -4.35 6.56
CA ALA A 554 -17.70 -5.34 6.93
C ALA A 554 -17.07 -6.58 7.56
N GLU A 555 -17.76 -7.15 8.55
CA GLU A 555 -17.30 -8.34 9.28
C GLU A 555 -18.13 -9.59 8.93
N ASP A 556 -17.49 -10.76 9.00
CA ASP A 556 -18.18 -12.06 8.98
C ASP A 556 -17.44 -13.11 9.83
N SER A 557 -18.11 -14.23 10.11
CA SER A 557 -17.55 -15.36 10.85
C SER A 557 -17.75 -16.68 10.11
N VAL A 558 -16.64 -17.40 9.90
CA VAL A 558 -16.63 -18.69 9.21
C VAL A 558 -16.46 -19.83 10.21
N THR A 559 -17.38 -20.78 10.19
CA THR A 559 -17.23 -22.02 10.97
C THR A 559 -16.17 -22.93 10.33
N VAL A 560 -15.07 -23.16 11.04
CA VAL A 560 -14.00 -24.08 10.64
C VAL A 560 -14.25 -25.46 11.25
N SER A 561 -14.66 -26.40 10.40
CA SER A 561 -14.96 -27.78 10.82
C SER A 561 -13.71 -28.60 11.20
N LYS A 562 -13.92 -29.70 11.94
CA LYS A 562 -12.84 -30.63 12.29
C LYS A 562 -12.16 -31.19 11.05
N ALA A 563 -10.84 -31.29 11.11
CA ALA A 563 -10.05 -31.89 10.05
C ALA A 563 -10.53 -33.32 9.72
N PRO A 564 -10.52 -33.72 8.43
CA PRO A 564 -10.90 -35.07 8.05
C PRO A 564 -10.07 -36.13 8.81
N PRO A 565 -10.70 -37.22 9.30
CA PRO A 565 -9.97 -38.26 10.00
C PRO A 565 -8.90 -38.88 9.09
N LYS A 566 -7.75 -39.24 9.66
CA LYS A 566 -6.65 -39.88 8.92
C LYS A 566 -7.19 -41.06 8.10
N PRO A 567 -6.88 -41.17 6.79
CA PRO A 567 -7.24 -42.33 6.00
C PRO A 567 -6.68 -43.61 6.65
N VAL A 568 -7.56 -44.55 7.03
CA VAL A 568 -7.15 -45.82 7.64
C VAL A 568 -7.28 -46.99 6.66
N ALA A 569 -6.34 -47.93 6.75
CA ALA A 569 -6.44 -49.19 6.03
C ALA A 569 -7.42 -50.15 6.75
N LYS A 570 -8.16 -50.97 5.99
CA LYS A 570 -9.13 -51.92 6.53
C LYS A 570 -9.05 -53.24 5.78
N LEU A 571 -8.77 -54.33 6.47
CA LEU A 571 -8.62 -55.64 5.84
C LEU A 571 -9.95 -56.40 5.81
N LYS A 572 -10.23 -57.13 4.71
CA LYS A 572 -11.37 -58.06 4.61
C LYS A 572 -10.94 -59.36 3.93
N ILE A 573 -11.22 -60.50 4.55
CA ILE A 573 -11.03 -61.82 3.91
C ILE A 573 -12.22 -62.08 2.99
N VAL A 574 -12.08 -61.72 1.72
CA VAL A 574 -13.16 -61.83 0.72
C VAL A 574 -13.37 -63.26 0.24
N LYS A 575 -12.33 -64.10 0.26
CA LYS A 575 -12.42 -65.50 -0.19
C LYS A 575 -11.52 -66.40 0.65
N ALA A 576 -12.03 -67.56 1.05
CA ALA A 576 -11.25 -68.62 1.68
C ALA A 576 -11.77 -69.97 1.20
N LYS A 577 -11.07 -70.60 0.24
CA LYS A 577 -11.52 -71.83 -0.43
C LYS A 577 -10.55 -72.98 -0.17
N LEU A 578 -11.09 -74.13 0.22
CA LEU A 578 -10.38 -75.39 0.35
C LEU A 578 -10.58 -76.25 -0.90
N LYS A 579 -9.50 -76.77 -1.47
CA LYS A 579 -9.56 -77.75 -2.56
C LYS A 579 -8.54 -78.89 -2.33
N PRO A 580 -8.99 -80.15 -2.28
CA PRO A 580 -10.38 -80.58 -2.10
C PRO A 580 -10.89 -80.27 -0.67
N GLY A 581 -12.20 -80.06 -0.49
CA GLY A 581 -12.81 -79.78 0.82
C GLY A 581 -12.91 -81.00 1.75
N LYS A 582 -12.66 -82.20 1.21
CA LYS A 582 -12.63 -83.48 1.93
C LYS A 582 -11.39 -84.27 1.48
N VAL A 583 -10.61 -84.77 2.42
CA VAL A 583 -9.37 -85.54 2.14
C VAL A 583 -9.31 -86.81 2.99
N ARG A 584 -8.59 -87.84 2.52
CA ARG A 584 -8.23 -88.99 3.37
C ARG A 584 -7.25 -88.54 4.47
N ARG A 585 -7.30 -89.18 5.63
CA ARG A 585 -6.33 -88.95 6.72
C ARG A 585 -4.90 -89.15 6.22
N GLY A 586 -3.98 -88.26 6.59
CA GLY A 586 -2.60 -88.26 6.10
C GLY A 586 -2.36 -87.49 4.79
N LYS A 587 -3.41 -87.13 4.05
CA LYS A 587 -3.34 -86.33 2.81
C LYS A 587 -3.55 -84.84 3.07
N SER A 588 -3.26 -84.03 2.06
CA SER A 588 -3.26 -82.56 2.13
C SER A 588 -4.36 -81.92 1.29
N ALA A 589 -4.88 -80.77 1.73
CA ALA A 589 -5.74 -79.88 0.96
C ALA A 589 -5.08 -78.50 0.80
N ARG A 590 -5.36 -77.81 -0.31
CA ARG A 590 -4.89 -76.44 -0.53
C ARG A 590 -5.95 -75.45 -0.08
N LEU A 591 -5.59 -74.55 0.83
CA LEU A 591 -6.37 -73.41 1.25
C LEU A 591 -5.90 -72.17 0.50
N LYS A 592 -6.75 -71.57 -0.35
CA LYS A 592 -6.50 -70.26 -0.96
C LYS A 592 -7.28 -69.19 -0.19
N VAL A 593 -6.59 -68.18 0.33
CA VAL A 593 -7.16 -67.04 1.05
C VAL A 593 -6.93 -65.76 0.24
N THR A 594 -7.99 -65.06 -0.12
CA THR A 594 -7.92 -63.74 -0.77
C THR A 594 -8.27 -62.68 0.26
N LEU A 595 -7.33 -61.76 0.46
CA LEU A 595 -7.44 -60.62 1.37
C LEU A 595 -7.56 -59.35 0.52
N LYS A 596 -8.56 -58.50 0.80
CA LYS A 596 -8.75 -57.19 0.19
C LYS A 596 -8.50 -56.09 1.22
N ASN A 597 -7.83 -55.01 0.82
CA ASN A 597 -7.85 -53.77 1.58
C ASN A 597 -9.04 -52.92 1.14
N THR A 598 -10.06 -52.84 1.98
CA THR A 598 -11.28 -52.05 1.77
C THR A 598 -11.20 -50.68 2.46
N GLY A 599 -10.06 -50.30 3.03
CA GLY A 599 -9.85 -49.00 3.66
C GLY A 599 -9.43 -47.92 2.66
N LYS A 600 -9.24 -46.69 3.16
CA LYS A 600 -8.85 -45.52 2.37
C LYS A 600 -7.32 -45.31 2.31
N ALA A 601 -6.53 -46.04 3.12
CA ALA A 601 -5.06 -46.02 3.08
C ALA A 601 -4.45 -47.39 2.75
N THR A 602 -3.17 -47.38 2.37
CA THR A 602 -2.38 -48.60 2.14
C THR A 602 -2.11 -49.34 3.46
N ALA A 603 -2.41 -50.63 3.50
CA ALA A 603 -2.06 -51.47 4.65
C ALA A 603 -0.57 -51.85 4.56
N ILE A 604 0.19 -51.67 5.64
CA ILE A 604 1.62 -52.01 5.72
C ILE A 604 1.85 -53.20 6.66
N SER A 605 2.92 -53.97 6.43
CA SER A 605 3.24 -55.19 7.19
C SER A 605 2.09 -56.20 7.24
N VAL A 606 1.40 -56.38 6.11
CA VAL A 606 0.23 -57.25 5.99
C VAL A 606 0.67 -58.71 6.14
N LYS A 607 0.08 -59.43 7.09
CA LYS A 607 0.37 -60.84 7.38
C LYS A 607 -0.92 -61.65 7.38
N VAL A 608 -0.88 -62.83 6.79
CA VAL A 608 -1.97 -63.82 6.87
C VAL A 608 -1.42 -65.07 7.54
N CYS A 609 -2.04 -65.50 8.63
CA CYS A 609 -1.65 -66.67 9.40
C CYS A 609 -2.81 -67.67 9.46
N VAL A 610 -2.49 -68.96 9.46
CA VAL A 610 -3.46 -70.04 9.61
C VAL A 610 -3.13 -70.81 10.87
N ARG A 611 -3.97 -70.64 11.89
CA ARG A 611 -3.87 -71.36 13.18
C ARG A 611 -4.75 -72.62 13.13
N VAL A 612 -4.17 -73.76 13.48
CA VAL A 612 -4.80 -75.08 13.38
C VAL A 612 -4.73 -75.81 14.72
N LYS A 613 -5.70 -76.69 15.02
CA LYS A 613 -5.72 -77.52 16.24
C LYS A 613 -4.99 -78.87 16.03
N LYS A 614 -4.78 -79.62 17.11
CA LYS A 614 -4.18 -80.98 17.11
C LYS A 614 -4.83 -81.87 16.04
N GLY A 615 -4.00 -82.50 15.21
CA GLY A 615 -4.45 -83.33 14.08
C GLY A 615 -4.46 -82.66 12.70
N LEU A 616 -4.12 -81.36 12.61
CA LEU A 616 -3.96 -80.63 11.34
C LEU A 616 -2.65 -79.82 11.36
N LYS A 617 -1.88 -79.85 10.27
CA LYS A 617 -0.68 -79.01 10.10
C LYS A 617 -0.88 -78.05 8.92
N SER A 618 -0.56 -76.77 9.09
CA SER A 618 -0.53 -75.78 7.99
C SER A 618 0.90 -75.48 7.59
N ARG A 619 1.20 -75.47 6.28
CA ARG A 619 2.50 -75.09 5.73
C ARG A 619 2.36 -74.03 4.62
N PRO A 620 3.00 -72.85 4.76
CA PRO A 620 3.58 -72.32 6.00
C PRO A 620 2.48 -72.00 7.04
N ALA A 621 2.85 -71.65 8.27
CA ALA A 621 1.88 -71.19 9.28
C ALA A 621 1.43 -69.74 9.01
N CYS A 622 2.32 -68.91 8.46
CA CYS A 622 2.06 -67.52 8.12
C CYS A 622 2.70 -67.13 6.78
N ARG A 623 2.14 -66.11 6.12
CA ARG A 623 2.70 -65.45 4.93
C ARG A 623 2.72 -63.95 5.18
N ASN A 624 3.86 -63.32 4.93
CA ASN A 624 3.96 -61.87 4.85
C ASN A 624 3.60 -61.43 3.41
N LEU A 625 2.81 -60.39 3.30
CA LEU A 625 2.35 -59.81 2.03
C LEU A 625 2.90 -58.40 1.79
N GLY A 626 3.67 -57.86 2.73
CA GLY A 626 4.26 -56.52 2.66
C GLY A 626 3.17 -55.45 2.67
N LYS A 627 3.12 -54.64 1.61
CA LYS A 627 2.10 -53.60 1.42
C LYS A 627 0.88 -54.14 0.64
N LEU A 628 -0.31 -53.66 0.97
CA LEU A 628 -1.55 -53.87 0.22
C LEU A 628 -2.25 -52.54 -0.01
N ALA A 629 -2.12 -52.00 -1.22
CA ALA A 629 -2.70 -50.72 -1.62
C ALA A 629 -4.23 -50.69 -1.48
N ARG A 630 -4.80 -49.48 -1.35
CA ARG A 630 -6.25 -49.24 -1.29
C ARG A 630 -6.97 -49.96 -2.43
N GLY A 631 -8.07 -50.65 -2.11
CA GLY A 631 -8.91 -51.37 -3.08
C GLY A 631 -8.32 -52.65 -3.65
N LYS A 632 -7.00 -52.89 -3.52
CA LYS A 632 -6.34 -54.07 -4.08
C LYS A 632 -6.56 -55.32 -3.21
N SER A 633 -6.44 -56.47 -3.86
CA SER A 633 -6.52 -57.79 -3.22
C SER A 633 -5.26 -58.60 -3.49
N LYS A 634 -4.84 -59.41 -2.50
CA LYS A 634 -3.77 -60.42 -2.67
C LYS A 634 -4.31 -61.78 -2.24
N THR A 635 -3.92 -62.82 -2.99
CA THR A 635 -4.28 -64.21 -2.68
C THR A 635 -3.06 -64.99 -2.24
N VAL A 636 -3.17 -65.70 -1.12
CA VAL A 636 -2.12 -66.58 -0.58
C VAL A 636 -2.61 -68.02 -0.46
N GLY A 637 -1.71 -68.96 -0.70
CA GLY A 637 -1.96 -70.39 -0.58
C GLY A 637 -1.30 -71.01 0.64
N TYR A 638 -2.01 -71.93 1.28
CA TYR A 638 -1.52 -72.78 2.38
C TYR A 638 -1.81 -74.24 2.07
N THR A 639 -0.90 -75.12 2.47
CA THR A 639 -1.12 -76.57 2.42
C THR A 639 -1.52 -77.06 3.81
N LEU A 640 -2.72 -77.62 3.93
CA LEU A 640 -3.26 -78.18 5.16
C LEU A 640 -3.15 -79.71 5.12
N LYS A 641 -2.24 -80.30 5.90
CA LYS A 641 -2.02 -81.75 5.97
C LYS A 641 -2.72 -82.35 7.19
N THR A 642 -3.59 -83.33 6.97
CA THR A 642 -4.30 -84.05 8.04
C THR A 642 -3.39 -85.11 8.67
N GLY A 643 -3.48 -85.30 9.99
CA GLY A 643 -2.78 -86.40 10.68
C GLY A 643 -3.44 -87.76 10.43
N ARG A 644 -2.68 -88.85 10.58
CA ARG A 644 -3.20 -90.23 10.41
C ARG A 644 -4.31 -90.59 11.42
N LYS A 645 -4.30 -89.99 12.61
CA LYS A 645 -5.33 -90.15 13.66
C LYS A 645 -6.27 -88.93 13.81
N ALA A 646 -6.44 -88.11 12.77
CA ALA A 646 -7.20 -86.86 12.86
C ALA A 646 -8.73 -87.05 12.92
N GLY A 647 -9.43 -86.21 13.68
CA GLY A 647 -10.89 -86.18 13.76
C GLY A 647 -11.58 -85.82 12.43
N ALA A 648 -12.88 -86.12 12.32
CA ALA A 648 -13.64 -85.99 11.06
C ALA A 648 -13.79 -84.54 10.55
N LYS A 649 -13.79 -83.54 11.45
CA LYS A 649 -13.91 -82.11 11.14
C LYS A 649 -12.74 -81.35 11.76
N LEU A 650 -11.85 -80.78 10.94
CA LEU A 650 -10.66 -80.06 11.39
C LEU A 650 -10.81 -78.56 11.06
N LYS A 651 -10.81 -77.72 12.08
CA LYS A 651 -10.96 -76.26 11.92
C LYS A 651 -9.59 -75.58 11.72
N ALA A 652 -9.50 -74.72 10.72
CA ALA A 652 -8.35 -73.83 10.49
C ALA A 652 -8.82 -72.38 10.59
N ARG A 653 -8.27 -71.62 11.54
CA ARG A 653 -8.58 -70.21 11.78
C ARG A 653 -7.56 -69.34 11.04
N ILE A 654 -8.03 -68.65 10.01
CA ILE A 654 -7.29 -67.63 9.28
C ILE A 654 -7.33 -66.34 10.10
N VAL A 655 -6.18 -65.71 10.28
CA VAL A 655 -6.02 -64.39 10.90
C VAL A 655 -5.23 -63.53 9.94
N ALA A 656 -5.83 -62.47 9.42
CA ALA A 656 -5.11 -61.46 8.65
C ALA A 656 -4.96 -60.19 9.49
N SER A 657 -3.75 -59.64 9.52
CA SER A 657 -3.38 -58.47 10.32
C SER A 657 -2.47 -57.54 9.51
N ALA A 658 -2.39 -56.27 9.91
CA ALA A 658 -1.44 -55.29 9.41
C ALA A 658 -1.10 -54.32 10.55
N LYS A 659 0.02 -53.60 10.46
CA LYS A 659 0.42 -52.63 11.49
C LYS A 659 -0.66 -51.55 11.61
N GLY A 660 -1.14 -51.28 12.84
CA GLY A 660 -2.18 -50.28 13.09
C GLY A 660 -3.58 -50.62 12.56
N VAL A 661 -3.82 -51.86 12.07
CA VAL A 661 -5.13 -52.27 11.51
C VAL A 661 -5.72 -53.43 12.32
N LYS A 662 -6.98 -53.30 12.73
CA LYS A 662 -7.72 -54.36 13.43
C LYS A 662 -7.70 -55.67 12.63
N SER A 663 -7.22 -56.75 13.26
CA SER A 663 -7.11 -58.05 12.60
C SER A 663 -8.48 -58.62 12.21
N VAL A 664 -8.57 -59.27 11.06
CA VAL A 664 -9.76 -59.99 10.61
C VAL A 664 -9.55 -61.49 10.66
N LYS A 665 -10.58 -62.22 11.08
CA LYS A 665 -10.51 -63.65 11.35
C LYS A 665 -11.58 -64.39 10.56
N LYS A 666 -11.25 -65.55 9.99
CA LYS A 666 -12.21 -66.43 9.30
C LYS A 666 -11.85 -67.88 9.56
N THR A 667 -12.82 -68.71 9.90
CA THR A 667 -12.60 -70.14 10.14
C THR A 667 -13.09 -70.95 8.95
N VAL A 668 -12.28 -71.90 8.49
CA VAL A 668 -12.68 -72.91 7.50
C VAL A 668 -12.58 -74.30 8.11
N THR A 669 -13.43 -75.22 7.65
CA THR A 669 -13.46 -76.61 8.15
C THR A 669 -13.04 -77.55 7.03
N LEU A 670 -11.96 -78.31 7.24
CA LEU A 670 -11.53 -79.40 6.37
C LEU A 670 -12.11 -80.71 6.90
N ARG A 671 -12.78 -81.49 6.03
CA ARG A 671 -13.33 -82.81 6.40
C ARG A 671 -12.31 -83.90 6.13
N ALA A 672 -12.05 -84.76 7.11
CA ALA A 672 -11.18 -85.93 6.95
C ALA A 672 -12.05 -87.20 6.84
N ARG A 673 -11.85 -87.99 5.78
CA ARG A 673 -12.42 -89.35 5.65
C ARG A 673 -11.39 -90.41 6.01
N ARG A 674 -11.87 -91.57 6.45
CA ARG A 674 -11.04 -92.75 6.67
C ARG A 674 -10.25 -93.06 5.38
#